data_AF-A0A1G8PJK6-F1
#
_entry.id   AF-A0A1G8PJK6-F1
#
_cell.length_a   1.000
_cell.length_b   1.000
_cell.length_c   1.000
_cell.angle_alpha   90.00
_cell.angle_beta   90.00
_cell.angle_gamma   90.00
#
_symmetry.space_group_name_H-M   'P 1'
#
loop_
_entity.id
_entity.type
_entity.pdbx_description
1 polymer ?
#
loop_
_entity_poly.entity_id
_entity_poly.type
_entity_poly.pdbx_seq_one_letter_code
_entity_poly.pdbx_strand_id
1 'polypeptide(L)'
;MQNRKILSLLMTFIMLLLTFVPSYEAKAFNTTDKNGNISLSATGDIKINLLVAAIDPTLKSIDNKNYSNGKKTIKASEYLGFSLDDSLKFWIDNFEEISHNTVDFNVVDTVVINEFPKYCSMNSLDNKSFQKIFKKDSFGNGDWWSGIQDPEYKPYDTAWDLDYDYYIDKLNLVKRKNNKEFDMVIMFGIDPLSPCETCMVGSSPSWVNGLCFERDCDNFVIVTPTFSRKDGSIENVGHLAEHMLGYTYGMIDYEPRHTIDGSNYMALNDWQKFSLCELLGTSNSKVYGYGMVHYSPNSENDYDWINYTNEVKYYKDWKNGKNAQIFTPDVYQNDPFYSKYGDPTVNHHRWWFYNMPYEDGRDKDGYYNNWWRYIFNPNYVTGIEADTSYPSGEIKLNVGDSTAVKFKVEDQAYKSFTSDTKVSSAAVEIKDKSILSLSGGKINALKAGKTIVTVKLDGFSVEYTVFVGDKAQQTANVSAFVTRMYNVTLNRDPDPDGLDYWTNNLLEGKLTGAETAKHFILADEFINKNLTYNEFLDVMYAAFFDRPKDDQGYYYWLDQLYNGASKEYVVACFVDSEEFTGICESYGIVRGNLDKTTGTPTSSQGIVPLKVDSKNVDDGQLSGYVEKLYTTILGRASEPAGCDYWKKAIKEGNEMDAAKAASQFFQSKEYKDKNKSDEEFLRDVYAMFFGREPDPEGYNYWLENLKKEKVSRVWLIEAGFGKSDEFRGILQSFGFTILN
;
A
#
# COMPACT_ATOMS: atom_id res chain seq x y z
N MET A 1 13.72 -12.53 -83.01
CA MET A 1 12.54 -12.90 -82.18
C MET A 1 12.86 -13.27 -80.73
N GLN A 2 14.05 -13.78 -80.39
CA GLN A 2 14.41 -14.10 -79.00
C GLN A 2 14.67 -12.86 -78.10
N ASN A 3 15.24 -11.77 -78.61
CA ASN A 3 15.51 -10.57 -77.80
C ASN A 3 14.27 -9.74 -77.40
N ARG A 4 13.13 -9.85 -78.11
CA ARG A 4 11.88 -9.17 -77.69
C ARG A 4 11.17 -9.88 -76.53
N LYS A 5 11.33 -11.20 -76.39
CA LYS A 5 10.78 -11.96 -75.25
C LYS A 5 11.54 -11.69 -73.96
N ILE A 6 12.86 -11.53 -74.03
CA ILE A 6 13.68 -11.17 -72.85
C ILE A 6 13.42 -9.73 -72.40
N LEU A 7 13.25 -8.77 -73.33
CA LEU A 7 12.89 -7.39 -72.95
C LEU A 7 11.47 -7.29 -72.36
N SER A 8 10.52 -8.08 -72.86
CA SER A 8 9.16 -8.13 -72.30
C SER A 8 9.17 -8.77 -70.91
N LEU A 9 9.91 -9.86 -70.68
CA LEU A 9 10.05 -10.45 -69.36
C LEU A 9 10.78 -9.53 -68.38
N LEU A 10 11.82 -8.80 -68.81
CA LEU A 10 12.48 -7.80 -67.95
C LEU A 10 11.57 -6.61 -67.62
N MET A 11 10.76 -6.12 -68.57
CA MET A 11 9.81 -5.03 -68.29
C MET A 11 8.66 -5.48 -67.39
N THR A 12 8.18 -6.72 -67.51
CA THR A 12 7.17 -7.26 -66.60
C THR A 12 7.75 -7.51 -65.21
N PHE A 13 9.03 -7.92 -65.10
CA PHE A 13 9.71 -8.08 -63.81
C PHE A 13 10.01 -6.73 -63.13
N ILE A 14 10.38 -5.70 -63.90
CA ILE A 14 10.60 -4.34 -63.37
C ILE A 14 9.27 -3.66 -63.02
N MET A 15 8.18 -3.88 -63.77
CA MET A 15 6.84 -3.43 -63.35
C MET A 15 6.34 -4.18 -62.10
N LEU A 16 6.64 -5.47 -61.92
CA LEU A 16 6.30 -6.18 -60.68
C LEU A 16 7.10 -5.71 -59.47
N LEU A 17 8.31 -5.18 -59.67
CA LEU A 17 9.12 -4.53 -58.63
C LEU A 17 8.72 -3.08 -58.34
N LEU A 18 7.97 -2.42 -59.24
CA LEU A 18 7.51 -1.04 -59.10
C LEU A 18 6.02 -0.90 -58.71
N THR A 19 5.28 -2.01 -58.57
CA THR A 19 3.89 -2.00 -58.06
C THR A 19 3.74 -2.51 -56.63
N PHE A 20 4.83 -2.71 -55.89
CA PHE A 20 4.74 -2.64 -54.44
C PHE A 20 4.85 -1.18 -54.02
N VAL A 21 3.74 -0.45 -54.18
CA VAL A 21 3.35 0.47 -53.11
C VAL A 21 3.18 -0.46 -51.92
N PRO A 22 3.88 -0.30 -50.78
CA PRO A 22 3.36 -0.93 -49.58
C PRO A 22 2.00 -0.24 -49.39
N SER A 23 0.91 -0.93 -49.75
CA SER A 23 -0.26 -0.84 -48.91
C SER A 23 0.31 -1.00 -47.50
N TYR A 24 0.24 0.06 -46.71
CA TYR A 24 0.41 -0.05 -45.28
C TYR A 24 -0.73 -0.98 -44.83
N GLU A 25 -0.53 -2.28 -45.01
CA GLU A 25 -1.10 -3.25 -44.09
C GLU A 25 -0.63 -2.75 -42.74
N ALA A 26 -1.61 -2.35 -41.92
CA ALA A 26 -1.45 -2.11 -40.51
C ALA A 26 -0.78 -3.35 -39.92
N LYS A 27 0.56 -3.40 -39.95
CA LYS A 27 1.30 -4.21 -39.02
C LYS A 27 0.85 -3.70 -37.67
N ALA A 28 0.15 -4.56 -36.96
CA ALA A 28 -0.08 -4.40 -35.53
C ALA A 28 1.31 -4.37 -34.87
N PHE A 29 1.90 -3.18 -34.81
CA PHE A 29 3.07 -2.92 -34.03
C PHE A 29 2.58 -2.60 -32.62
N ASN A 30 2.83 -3.55 -31.72
CA ASN A 30 2.87 -3.29 -30.29
C ASN A 30 4.04 -2.33 -30.04
N THR A 31 3.81 -1.03 -30.16
CA THR A 31 4.72 0.02 -29.70
C THR A 31 3.94 1.21 -29.14
N THR A 32 3.05 0.92 -28.21
CA THR A 32 2.82 1.74 -27.02
C THR A 32 2.99 0.77 -25.86
N ASP A 33 3.63 1.15 -24.76
CA ASP A 33 3.20 0.51 -23.52
C ASP A 33 1.71 0.87 -23.41
N LYS A 34 0.85 0.01 -22.87
CA LYS A 34 -0.62 0.01 -23.10
C LYS A 34 -1.36 1.20 -22.46
N ASN A 35 -0.77 2.37 -22.43
CA ASN A 35 -0.50 2.99 -21.16
C ASN A 35 -0.23 4.50 -21.24
N GLY A 36 -0.32 5.13 -22.42
CA GLY A 36 -0.42 6.59 -22.51
C GLY A 36 0.89 7.38 -22.37
N ASN A 37 2.02 6.70 -22.13
CA ASN A 37 3.33 7.32 -22.13
C ASN A 37 3.92 7.38 -23.55
N ILE A 38 4.68 8.45 -23.79
CA ILE A 38 5.66 8.54 -24.89
C ILE A 38 6.50 7.27 -24.87
N SER A 39 6.46 6.48 -25.95
CA SER A 39 7.11 5.18 -25.94
C SER A 39 8.61 5.37 -26.10
N LEU A 40 9.37 4.90 -25.10
CA LEU A 40 10.79 4.70 -25.24
C LEU A 40 11.03 3.51 -26.15
N SER A 41 11.84 3.69 -27.19
CA SER A 41 12.42 2.54 -27.88
C SER A 41 13.31 1.74 -26.90
N ALA A 42 13.60 0.48 -27.24
CA ALA A 42 14.60 -0.30 -26.51
C ALA A 42 16.02 0.31 -26.55
N THR A 43 16.23 1.38 -27.34
CA THR A 43 17.48 2.14 -27.48
C THR A 43 17.51 3.45 -26.68
N GLY A 44 16.37 3.91 -26.13
CA GLY A 44 16.28 5.08 -25.25
C GLY A 44 15.53 6.29 -25.83
N ASP A 45 15.09 6.21 -27.08
CA ASP A 45 14.58 7.33 -27.87
C ASP A 45 13.10 7.62 -27.58
N ILE A 46 12.72 8.90 -27.59
CA ILE A 46 11.42 9.46 -27.24
C ILE A 46 10.55 9.52 -28.49
N LYS A 47 9.51 8.68 -28.61
CA LYS A 47 8.62 8.67 -29.78
C LYS A 47 7.32 9.42 -29.55
N ILE A 48 7.02 10.38 -30.41
CA ILE A 48 5.81 11.20 -30.35
C ILE A 48 4.92 10.92 -31.56
N ASN A 49 3.70 10.46 -31.32
CA ASN A 49 2.67 10.37 -32.36
C ASN A 49 1.99 11.72 -32.55
N LEU A 50 2.19 12.33 -33.72
CA LEU A 50 1.63 13.62 -34.08
C LEU A 50 0.34 13.48 -34.88
N LEU A 51 -0.71 14.12 -34.41
CA LEU A 51 -1.86 14.46 -35.24
C LEU A 51 -1.64 15.85 -35.85
N VAL A 52 -1.59 15.93 -37.18
CA VAL A 52 -1.45 17.20 -37.90
C VAL A 52 -2.82 17.70 -38.32
N ALA A 53 -3.16 18.93 -37.95
CA ALA A 53 -4.28 19.68 -38.49
C ALA A 53 -3.77 20.94 -39.19
N ALA A 54 -4.43 21.33 -40.28
CA ALA A 54 -4.04 22.52 -41.03
C ALA A 54 -5.29 23.31 -41.42
N ILE A 55 -5.44 24.53 -40.90
CA ILE A 55 -6.52 25.44 -41.25
C ILE A 55 -6.13 26.17 -42.53
N ASP A 56 -6.47 25.56 -43.67
CA ASP A 56 -6.02 26.02 -44.98
C ASP A 56 -7.18 26.05 -45.99
N PRO A 57 -7.96 27.14 -46.01
CA PRO A 57 -9.09 27.30 -46.90
C PRO A 57 -8.67 27.38 -48.37
N THR A 58 -9.47 26.78 -49.25
CA THR A 58 -9.34 26.99 -50.70
C THR A 58 -9.87 28.37 -51.09
N LEU A 59 -8.98 29.22 -51.58
CA LEU A 59 -9.30 30.49 -52.21
C LEU A 59 -9.96 30.31 -53.57
N LYS A 60 -11.03 31.08 -53.85
CA LYS A 60 -11.77 31.10 -55.13
C LYS A 60 -11.81 32.51 -55.72
N SER A 61 -11.92 32.60 -57.04
CA SER A 61 -12.03 33.88 -57.78
C SER A 61 -10.88 34.83 -57.46
N ILE A 62 -9.65 34.40 -57.75
CA ILE A 62 -8.44 35.12 -57.35
C ILE A 62 -8.27 36.35 -58.24
N ASP A 63 -8.29 37.53 -57.61
CA ASP A 63 -8.27 38.82 -58.31
C ASP A 63 -6.92 39.08 -59.01
N ASN A 64 -5.82 38.52 -58.46
CA ASN A 64 -4.48 38.66 -59.02
C ASN A 64 -3.94 37.33 -59.60
N LYS A 65 -3.96 37.21 -60.93
CA LYS A 65 -3.51 36.01 -61.66
C LYS A 65 -2.02 35.66 -61.47
N ASN A 66 -1.18 36.63 -61.06
CA ASN A 66 0.24 36.40 -60.85
C ASN A 66 0.53 35.64 -59.54
N TYR A 67 -0.36 35.74 -58.54
CA TYR A 67 -0.20 35.01 -57.28
C TYR A 67 -0.77 33.60 -57.31
N SER A 68 -1.74 33.34 -58.20
CA SER A 68 -2.34 32.01 -58.31
C SER A 68 -1.60 31.05 -59.22
N ASN A 69 -0.49 31.47 -59.86
CA ASN A 69 0.16 30.74 -60.95
C ASN A 69 -0.86 30.28 -62.02
N GLY A 70 -1.88 31.10 -62.29
CA GLY A 70 -2.95 30.79 -63.23
C GLY A 70 -4.03 29.79 -62.74
N LYS A 71 -3.93 29.28 -61.50
CA LYS A 71 -4.97 28.42 -60.91
C LYS A 71 -6.25 29.22 -60.63
N LYS A 72 -7.40 28.60 -60.87
CA LYS A 72 -8.74 29.16 -60.54
C LYS A 72 -9.08 29.06 -59.05
N THR A 73 -8.46 28.11 -58.37
CA THR A 73 -8.58 27.84 -56.94
C THR A 73 -7.20 27.48 -56.41
N ILE A 74 -6.84 27.97 -55.23
CA ILE A 74 -5.53 27.71 -54.61
C ILE A 74 -5.70 27.60 -53.10
N LYS A 75 -4.81 26.91 -52.40
CA LYS A 75 -4.77 26.97 -50.94
C LYS A 75 -4.30 28.35 -50.47
N ALA A 76 -4.80 28.80 -49.33
CA ALA A 76 -4.45 30.12 -48.81
C ALA A 76 -2.98 30.17 -48.37
N SER A 77 -2.45 29.08 -47.83
CA SER A 77 -1.00 28.89 -47.62
C SER A 77 -0.19 29.01 -48.92
N GLU A 78 -0.60 28.28 -49.96
CA GLU A 78 0.06 28.28 -51.28
C GLU A 78 -0.01 29.66 -51.97
N TYR A 79 -1.13 30.37 -51.83
CA TYR A 79 -1.29 31.75 -52.31
C TYR A 79 -0.24 32.70 -51.71
N LEU A 80 0.11 32.48 -50.44
CA LEU A 80 1.14 33.22 -49.72
C LEU A 80 2.56 32.71 -49.98
N GLY A 81 2.70 31.57 -50.67
CA GLY A 81 3.98 30.98 -51.05
C GLY A 81 4.49 29.91 -50.09
N PHE A 82 3.61 29.33 -49.26
CA PHE A 82 3.94 28.29 -48.29
C PHE A 82 3.28 26.95 -48.63
N SER A 83 3.78 25.88 -48.04
CA SER A 83 3.29 24.51 -48.22
C SER A 83 3.22 23.82 -46.86
N LEU A 84 2.13 23.10 -46.58
CA LEU A 84 2.01 22.30 -45.38
C LEU A 84 3.15 21.28 -45.25
N ASP A 85 3.51 20.61 -46.34
CA ASP A 85 4.53 19.58 -46.33
C ASP A 85 5.91 20.16 -45.99
N ASP A 86 6.22 21.34 -46.53
CA ASP A 86 7.50 22.02 -46.28
C ASP A 86 7.56 22.59 -44.86
N SER A 87 6.46 23.16 -44.37
CA SER A 87 6.36 23.72 -43.01
C SER A 87 6.42 22.61 -41.96
N LEU A 88 5.69 21.51 -42.16
CA LEU A 88 5.73 20.34 -41.27
C LEU A 88 7.12 19.69 -41.30
N LYS A 89 7.70 19.48 -42.49
CA LYS A 89 9.06 18.94 -42.60
C LYS A 89 10.07 19.84 -41.91
N PHE A 90 9.97 21.15 -42.10
CA PHE A 90 10.82 22.10 -41.38
C PHE A 90 10.67 21.91 -39.87
N TRP A 91 9.45 21.87 -39.35
CA TRP A 91 9.19 21.70 -37.92
C TRP A 91 9.80 20.39 -37.37
N ILE A 92 9.52 19.25 -38.00
CA ILE A 92 10.03 17.93 -37.59
C ILE A 92 11.56 17.89 -37.65
N ASP A 93 12.17 18.19 -38.81
CA ASP A 93 13.63 18.20 -38.96
C ASP A 93 14.29 19.13 -37.94
N ASN A 94 13.62 20.25 -37.60
CA ASN A 94 14.13 21.21 -36.62
C ASN A 94 14.19 20.60 -35.22
N PHE A 95 13.10 19.96 -34.76
CA PHE A 95 13.02 19.41 -33.41
C PHE A 95 13.80 18.11 -33.23
N GLU A 96 13.86 17.25 -34.25
CA GLU A 96 14.72 16.05 -34.23
C GLU A 96 16.20 16.47 -34.10
N GLU A 97 16.66 17.43 -34.91
CA GLU A 97 18.05 17.91 -34.86
C GLU A 97 18.40 18.56 -33.51
N ILE A 98 17.59 19.50 -33.02
CA ILE A 98 17.88 20.21 -31.77
C ILE A 98 17.76 19.33 -30.53
N SER A 99 16.99 18.23 -30.61
CA SER A 99 16.94 17.20 -29.57
C SER A 99 18.08 16.20 -29.61
N HIS A 100 19.11 16.39 -30.45
CA HIS A 100 20.19 15.41 -30.68
C HIS A 100 19.69 14.06 -31.20
N ASN A 101 18.59 14.06 -31.98
CA ASN A 101 17.87 12.87 -32.44
C ASN A 101 17.34 11.98 -31.32
N THR A 102 17.18 12.53 -30.11
CA THR A 102 16.57 11.80 -29.00
C THR A 102 15.04 11.79 -29.06
N VAL A 103 14.43 12.72 -29.80
CA VAL A 103 12.99 12.75 -30.10
C VAL A 103 12.75 12.36 -31.56
N ASP A 104 11.80 11.45 -31.78
CA ASP A 104 11.36 10.94 -33.09
C ASP A 104 9.86 11.23 -33.26
N PHE A 105 9.49 11.96 -34.31
CA PHE A 105 8.10 12.35 -34.55
C PHE A 105 7.46 11.52 -35.66
N ASN A 106 6.42 10.76 -35.27
CA ASN A 106 5.64 9.95 -36.17
C ASN A 106 4.30 10.63 -36.49
N VAL A 107 4.12 11.11 -37.73
CA VAL A 107 2.83 11.66 -38.17
C VAL A 107 1.83 10.52 -38.36
N VAL A 108 0.83 10.45 -37.48
CA VAL A 108 -0.18 9.39 -37.50
C VAL A 108 -1.35 9.69 -38.44
N ASP A 109 -1.64 10.97 -38.66
CA ASP A 109 -2.74 11.45 -39.49
C ASP A 109 -2.57 12.95 -39.80
N THR A 110 -3.07 13.37 -40.96
CA THR A 110 -3.02 14.77 -41.42
C THR A 110 -4.39 15.20 -41.95
N VAL A 111 -5.00 16.18 -41.29
CA VAL A 111 -6.33 16.70 -41.61
C VAL A 111 -6.24 18.14 -42.11
N VAL A 112 -6.57 18.36 -43.38
CA VAL A 112 -6.68 19.72 -43.94
C VAL A 112 -8.11 20.24 -43.77
N ILE A 113 -8.28 21.27 -42.93
CA ILE A 113 -9.56 21.92 -42.68
C ILE A 113 -9.79 22.98 -43.75
N ASN A 114 -10.66 22.66 -44.71
CA ASN A 114 -10.92 23.49 -45.88
C ASN A 114 -11.97 24.60 -45.63
N GLU A 115 -11.81 25.33 -44.54
CA GLU A 115 -12.70 26.40 -44.09
C GLU A 115 -11.86 27.57 -43.60
N PHE A 116 -12.38 28.79 -43.66
CA PHE A 116 -11.70 29.92 -43.04
C PHE A 116 -11.67 29.73 -41.51
N PRO A 117 -10.65 30.27 -40.83
CA PRO A 117 -10.57 30.21 -39.37
C PRO A 117 -11.85 30.70 -38.73
N LYS A 118 -12.35 29.93 -37.77
CA LYS A 118 -13.50 30.27 -36.96
C LYS A 118 -13.04 30.94 -35.67
N TYR A 119 -13.58 32.11 -35.38
CA TYR A 119 -13.25 32.92 -34.20
C TYR A 119 -14.42 32.99 -33.23
N CYS A 120 -14.13 33.15 -31.94
CA CYS A 120 -15.13 33.26 -30.88
C CYS A 120 -16.01 34.51 -31.02
N SER A 121 -15.41 35.65 -31.38
CA SER A 121 -16.03 36.97 -31.29
C SER A 121 -16.21 37.67 -32.65
N MET A 122 -15.81 37.01 -33.75
CA MET A 122 -15.87 37.59 -35.09
C MET A 122 -16.41 36.58 -36.11
N ASN A 123 -17.12 37.09 -37.12
CA ASN A 123 -17.49 36.27 -38.27
C ASN A 123 -16.23 35.76 -38.98
N SER A 124 -16.24 34.48 -39.32
CA SER A 124 -15.17 33.86 -40.11
C SER A 124 -14.89 34.67 -41.38
N LEU A 125 -13.63 34.76 -41.78
CA LEU A 125 -13.25 35.43 -43.02
C LEU A 125 -13.88 34.75 -44.25
N ASP A 126 -13.89 35.46 -45.36
CA ASP A 126 -14.26 34.92 -46.67
C ASP A 126 -13.17 35.14 -47.71
N ASN A 127 -13.39 34.61 -48.92
CA ASN A 127 -12.45 34.72 -50.03
C ASN A 127 -12.07 36.14 -50.42
N LYS A 128 -13.01 37.10 -50.27
CA LYS A 128 -12.82 38.48 -50.70
C LYS A 128 -12.07 39.27 -49.64
N SER A 129 -12.47 39.12 -48.38
CA SER A 129 -11.80 39.74 -47.22
C SER A 129 -10.38 39.21 -47.07
N PHE A 130 -10.17 37.89 -47.21
CA PHE A 130 -8.81 37.32 -47.14
C PHE A 130 -7.88 37.91 -48.21
N GLN A 131 -8.32 37.96 -49.47
CA GLN A 131 -7.51 38.53 -50.55
C GLN A 131 -7.34 40.06 -50.47
N LYS A 132 -8.25 40.76 -49.77
CA LYS A 132 -8.11 42.20 -49.48
C LYS A 132 -7.04 42.45 -48.43
N ILE A 133 -7.04 41.64 -47.37
CA ILE A 133 -6.15 41.78 -46.20
C ILE A 133 -4.74 41.28 -46.55
N PHE A 134 -4.63 40.12 -47.20
CA PHE A 134 -3.35 39.43 -47.41
C PHE A 134 -2.85 39.54 -48.84
N LYS A 135 -1.68 40.16 -49.01
CA LYS A 135 -0.96 40.27 -50.28
C LYS A 135 0.43 39.69 -50.13
N LYS A 136 0.84 38.85 -51.09
CA LYS A 136 2.12 38.13 -51.09
C LYS A 136 3.34 39.04 -50.90
N ASP A 137 3.32 40.23 -51.52
CA ASP A 137 4.42 41.20 -51.46
C ASP A 137 4.62 41.83 -50.07
N SER A 138 3.64 41.72 -49.17
CA SER A 138 3.67 42.35 -47.85
C SER A 138 4.35 41.49 -46.77
N PHE A 139 4.80 40.27 -47.10
CA PHE A 139 5.31 39.29 -46.14
C PHE A 139 6.84 39.07 -46.19
N GLY A 140 7.57 39.93 -46.92
CA GLY A 140 8.98 39.71 -47.27
C GLY A 140 10.06 40.20 -46.29
N ASN A 141 9.70 40.96 -45.25
CA ASN A 141 10.69 41.69 -44.41
C ASN A 141 10.68 41.33 -42.92
N GLY A 142 10.06 40.23 -42.51
CA GLY A 142 10.05 39.79 -41.11
C GLY A 142 9.15 40.59 -40.15
N ASP A 143 8.59 41.72 -40.57
CA ASP A 143 7.55 42.44 -39.83
C ASP A 143 6.16 42.04 -40.35
N TRP A 144 5.61 40.95 -39.81
CA TRP A 144 4.31 40.39 -40.19
C TRP A 144 3.13 41.36 -39.93
N TRP A 145 3.24 42.22 -38.92
CA TRP A 145 2.23 43.25 -38.60
C TRP A 145 2.14 44.33 -39.66
N SER A 146 3.26 44.63 -40.33
CA SER A 146 3.30 45.56 -41.47
C SER A 146 2.51 45.05 -42.69
N GLY A 147 2.19 43.75 -42.72
CA GLY A 147 1.39 43.13 -43.77
C GLY A 147 -0.09 43.50 -43.74
N ILE A 148 -0.62 43.84 -42.55
CA ILE A 148 -2.01 44.28 -42.35
C ILE A 148 -2.07 45.80 -42.58
N GLN A 149 -2.33 46.21 -43.84
CA GLN A 149 -2.36 47.63 -44.21
C GLN A 149 -3.67 48.34 -43.81
N ASP A 150 -4.71 47.61 -43.42
CA ASP A 150 -6.02 48.15 -43.06
C ASP A 150 -6.18 48.17 -41.53
N PRO A 151 -6.23 49.36 -40.89
CA PRO A 151 -6.40 49.49 -39.43
C PRO A 151 -7.68 48.86 -38.89
N GLU A 152 -8.72 48.68 -39.73
CA GLU A 152 -9.98 48.02 -39.33
C GLU A 152 -9.78 46.52 -39.05
N TYR A 153 -8.73 45.92 -39.62
CA TYR A 153 -8.39 44.50 -39.48
C TYR A 153 -7.10 44.27 -38.69
N LYS A 154 -6.55 45.31 -38.04
CA LYS A 154 -5.52 45.14 -37.02
C LYS A 154 -6.20 44.62 -35.74
N PRO A 155 -5.82 43.46 -35.21
CA PRO A 155 -6.41 42.94 -34.00
C PRO A 155 -6.14 43.91 -32.84
N TYR A 156 -7.21 44.34 -32.18
CA TYR A 156 -7.14 44.82 -30.80
C TYR A 156 -7.51 43.62 -29.90
N ASP A 157 -6.48 42.91 -29.45
CA ASP A 157 -6.38 42.16 -28.17
C ASP A 157 -7.36 41.00 -27.83
N THR A 158 -8.57 40.90 -28.40
CA THR A 158 -9.56 39.84 -28.03
C THR A 158 -10.50 39.34 -29.14
N ALA A 159 -10.54 39.99 -30.31
CA ALA A 159 -11.54 39.65 -31.35
C ALA A 159 -11.14 38.48 -32.28
N TRP A 160 -9.88 38.03 -32.24
CA TRP A 160 -9.30 37.04 -33.16
C TRP A 160 -8.92 35.72 -32.48
N ASP A 161 -9.45 35.45 -31.28
CA ASP A 161 -9.27 34.15 -30.62
C ASP A 161 -9.98 33.06 -31.40
N LEU A 162 -9.22 32.06 -31.82
CA LEU A 162 -9.73 30.91 -32.54
C LEU A 162 -10.69 30.09 -31.65
N ASP A 163 -11.80 29.63 -32.23
CA ASP A 163 -12.78 28.78 -31.56
C ASP A 163 -12.24 27.34 -31.40
N TYR A 164 -11.34 27.16 -30.43
CA TYR A 164 -10.71 25.88 -30.12
C TYR A 164 -11.71 24.78 -29.78
N ASP A 165 -12.82 25.10 -29.10
CA ASP A 165 -13.87 24.13 -28.80
C ASP A 165 -14.43 23.52 -30.10
N TYR A 166 -14.69 24.35 -31.12
CA TYR A 166 -15.08 23.87 -32.44
C TYR A 166 -14.05 22.91 -33.06
N TYR A 167 -12.75 23.21 -32.97
CA TYR A 167 -11.71 22.37 -33.57
C TYR A 167 -11.47 21.08 -32.79
N ILE A 168 -11.53 21.12 -31.45
CA ILE A 168 -11.46 19.94 -30.57
C ILE A 168 -12.58 18.95 -30.93
N ASP A 169 -13.80 19.45 -31.09
CA ASP A 169 -14.96 18.64 -31.47
C ASP A 169 -14.88 18.15 -32.91
N LYS A 170 -14.57 19.05 -33.86
CA LYS A 170 -14.49 18.72 -35.29
C LYS A 170 -13.48 17.62 -35.60
N LEU A 171 -12.34 17.64 -34.91
CA LEU A 171 -11.28 16.66 -35.07
C LEU A 171 -11.48 15.43 -34.17
N ASN A 172 -12.55 15.40 -33.34
CA ASN A 172 -12.83 14.36 -32.35
C ASN A 172 -11.65 14.10 -31.38
N LEU A 173 -10.92 15.14 -30.99
CA LEU A 173 -9.63 14.98 -30.30
C LEU A 173 -9.75 14.21 -28.99
N VAL A 174 -10.78 14.45 -28.18
CA VAL A 174 -11.04 13.72 -26.91
C VAL A 174 -11.17 12.22 -27.16
N LYS A 175 -11.99 11.83 -28.13
CA LYS A 175 -12.22 10.42 -28.47
C LYS A 175 -10.95 9.75 -28.98
N ARG A 176 -10.24 10.44 -29.87
CA ARG A 176 -8.98 9.97 -30.46
C ARG A 176 -7.88 9.86 -29.40
N LYS A 177 -7.82 10.79 -28.43
CA LYS A 177 -6.91 10.72 -27.28
C LYS A 177 -7.22 9.53 -26.38
N ASN A 178 -8.50 9.31 -26.04
CA ASN A 178 -8.93 8.14 -25.25
C ASN A 178 -8.66 6.80 -25.95
N ASN A 179 -8.67 6.81 -27.29
CA ASN A 179 -8.26 5.68 -28.12
C ASN A 179 -6.74 5.56 -28.31
N LYS A 180 -5.95 6.50 -27.78
CA LYS A 180 -4.48 6.55 -27.89
C LYS A 180 -3.98 6.64 -29.32
N GLU A 181 -4.69 7.40 -30.15
CA GLU A 181 -4.34 7.59 -31.57
C GLU A 181 -3.20 8.59 -31.77
N PHE A 182 -2.98 9.51 -30.82
CA PHE A 182 -1.92 10.52 -30.87
C PHE A 182 -1.47 10.92 -29.46
N ASP A 183 -0.30 11.55 -29.38
CA ASP A 183 0.30 12.09 -28.16
C ASP A 183 0.15 13.62 -28.11
N MET A 184 0.35 14.28 -29.25
CA MET A 184 0.33 15.73 -29.42
C MET A 184 -0.38 16.10 -30.74
N VAL A 185 -0.95 17.30 -30.77
CA VAL A 185 -1.52 17.90 -31.98
C VAL A 185 -0.67 19.07 -32.44
N ILE A 186 -0.34 19.10 -33.73
CA ILE A 186 0.23 20.27 -34.39
C ILE A 186 -0.84 20.88 -35.29
N MET A 187 -1.21 22.12 -35.04
CA MET A 187 -2.30 22.79 -35.76
C MET A 187 -1.78 24.01 -36.51
N PHE A 188 -1.51 23.83 -37.80
CA PHE A 188 -1.03 24.89 -38.67
C PHE A 188 -2.10 25.93 -38.96
N GLY A 189 -1.76 27.19 -38.70
CA GLY A 189 -2.54 28.38 -39.06
C GLY A 189 -1.82 29.29 -40.07
N ILE A 190 -2.55 30.24 -40.62
CA ILE A 190 -2.03 31.28 -41.53
C ILE A 190 -1.85 32.56 -40.71
N ASP A 191 -0.72 33.25 -40.75
CA ASP A 191 -0.57 34.52 -40.01
C ASP A 191 -1.33 35.70 -40.61
N PRO A 192 -1.81 36.64 -39.77
CA PRO A 192 -1.87 36.69 -38.29
C PRO A 192 -3.10 35.94 -37.73
N LEU A 193 -3.70 35.06 -38.54
CA LEU A 193 -4.95 34.36 -38.25
C LEU A 193 -4.74 33.13 -37.36
N SER A 194 -3.48 32.81 -37.06
CA SER A 194 -3.04 31.74 -36.18
C SER A 194 -3.41 32.04 -34.72
N PRO A 195 -3.63 31.01 -33.91
CA PRO A 195 -4.20 31.15 -32.56
C PRO A 195 -3.14 31.31 -31.45
N CYS A 196 -3.51 31.04 -30.18
CA CYS A 196 -2.57 30.93 -29.04
C CYS A 196 -1.36 30.08 -29.44
N GLU A 197 -0.14 30.43 -29.03
CA GLU A 197 1.07 29.70 -29.44
C GLU A 197 1.03 28.21 -29.05
N THR A 198 0.54 27.93 -27.85
CA THR A 198 0.16 26.58 -27.44
C THR A 198 -1.07 26.59 -26.54
N CYS A 199 -1.82 25.50 -26.55
CA CYS A 199 -2.99 25.32 -25.71
C CYS A 199 -2.99 23.89 -25.14
N MET A 200 -3.56 23.68 -23.96
CA MET A 200 -3.64 22.36 -23.32
C MET A 200 -5.09 21.89 -23.19
N VAL A 201 -5.33 20.63 -23.50
CA VAL A 201 -6.66 19.99 -23.42
C VAL A 201 -6.54 18.72 -22.58
N GLY A 202 -7.50 18.48 -21.68
CA GLY A 202 -7.53 17.24 -20.89
C GLY A 202 -8.32 17.38 -19.61
N SER A 203 -8.26 16.38 -18.73
CA SER A 203 -9.05 16.35 -17.48
C SER A 203 -8.56 17.34 -16.43
N SER A 204 -7.32 17.80 -16.58
CA SER A 204 -6.68 18.75 -15.67
C SER A 204 -5.60 19.53 -16.43
N PRO A 205 -5.97 20.38 -17.41
CA PRO A 205 -5.03 21.11 -18.23
C PRO A 205 -4.31 22.19 -17.42
N SER A 206 -3.03 22.38 -17.73
CA SER A 206 -2.16 23.42 -17.17
C SER A 206 -1.86 24.48 -18.22
N TRP A 207 -1.64 25.71 -17.76
CA TRP A 207 -1.35 26.83 -18.65
C TRP A 207 0.08 26.71 -19.19
N VAL A 208 0.20 26.66 -20.52
CA VAL A 208 1.49 26.50 -21.22
C VAL A 208 1.76 27.62 -22.22
N ASN A 209 1.36 28.85 -21.88
CA ASN A 209 1.32 29.99 -22.81
C ASN A 209 0.14 29.96 -23.81
N GLY A 210 -1.02 29.53 -23.30
CA GLY A 210 -2.31 29.73 -23.94
C GLY A 210 -3.45 29.02 -23.22
N LEU A 211 -4.61 28.97 -23.87
CA LEU A 211 -5.87 28.57 -23.25
C LEU A 211 -5.85 27.09 -22.79
N CYS A 212 -6.59 26.84 -21.70
CA CYS A 212 -6.79 25.52 -21.11
C CYS A 212 -8.23 25.06 -21.36
N PHE A 213 -8.40 23.81 -21.82
CA PHE A 213 -9.71 23.23 -22.13
C PHE A 213 -9.93 21.93 -21.35
N GLU A 214 -10.80 21.98 -20.34
CA GLU A 214 -11.13 20.81 -19.54
C GLU A 214 -11.99 19.82 -20.35
N ARG A 215 -11.57 18.55 -20.43
CA ARG A 215 -12.19 17.46 -21.20
C ARG A 215 -11.93 16.10 -20.54
N ASP A 216 -12.82 15.14 -20.74
CA ASP A 216 -12.68 13.79 -20.18
C ASP A 216 -11.69 12.93 -20.99
N CYS A 217 -10.40 13.27 -20.90
CA CYS A 217 -9.26 12.55 -21.48
C CYS A 217 -7.95 12.92 -20.78
N ASP A 218 -6.90 12.10 -20.95
CA ASP A 218 -5.53 12.49 -20.54
C ASP A 218 -5.12 13.81 -21.19
N ASN A 219 -4.27 14.59 -20.52
CA ASN A 219 -3.81 15.86 -21.06
C ASN A 219 -3.03 15.65 -22.37
N PHE A 220 -3.23 16.55 -23.33
CA PHE A 220 -2.42 16.66 -24.53
C PHE A 220 -2.25 18.14 -24.91
N VAL A 221 -1.17 18.43 -25.61
CA VAL A 221 -0.84 19.79 -26.04
C VAL A 221 -1.23 19.96 -27.50
N ILE A 222 -1.79 21.12 -27.82
CA ILE A 222 -1.95 21.62 -29.19
C ILE A 222 -0.93 22.75 -29.38
N VAL A 223 0.07 22.53 -30.24
CA VAL A 223 1.04 23.58 -30.65
C VAL A 223 0.61 24.10 -32.01
N THR A 224 0.62 25.42 -32.19
CA THR A 224 0.02 26.03 -33.39
C THR A 224 1.02 26.84 -34.20
N PRO A 225 1.97 26.17 -34.86
CA PRO A 225 2.90 26.85 -35.72
C PRO A 225 2.15 27.49 -36.89
N THR A 226 2.80 28.46 -37.51
CA THR A 226 2.20 29.20 -38.62
C THR A 226 2.91 28.79 -39.90
N PHE A 227 2.21 28.82 -41.04
CA PHE A 227 2.84 28.46 -42.31
C PHE A 227 4.06 29.32 -42.65
N SER A 228 4.17 30.49 -42.04
CA SER A 228 5.02 31.58 -42.50
C SER A 228 6.13 31.98 -41.53
N ARG A 229 5.89 31.96 -40.21
CA ARG A 229 6.91 32.23 -39.18
C ARG A 229 7.67 30.97 -38.80
N LYS A 230 8.90 30.87 -39.29
CA LYS A 230 9.84 29.81 -38.89
C LYS A 230 10.29 29.98 -37.44
N ASP A 231 10.46 31.22 -37.01
CA ASP A 231 10.75 31.63 -35.64
C ASP A 231 9.59 31.26 -34.71
N GLY A 232 8.38 31.75 -35.00
CA GLY A 232 7.18 31.43 -34.22
C GLY A 232 6.94 29.91 -34.09
N SER A 233 7.24 29.15 -35.15
CA SER A 233 7.11 27.69 -35.13
C SER A 233 7.97 26.99 -34.07
N ILE A 234 9.14 27.55 -33.73
CA ILE A 234 10.03 27.02 -32.69
C ILE A 234 9.69 27.63 -31.34
N GLU A 235 9.41 28.94 -31.32
CA GLU A 235 9.04 29.72 -30.14
C GLU A 235 7.84 29.14 -29.40
N ASN A 236 6.82 28.67 -30.12
CA ASN A 236 5.65 28.01 -29.54
C ASN A 236 6.05 26.83 -28.63
N VAL A 237 6.96 25.97 -29.09
CA VAL A 237 7.46 24.85 -28.26
C VAL A 237 8.38 25.37 -27.16
N GLY A 238 9.06 26.49 -27.36
CA GLY A 238 9.86 27.12 -26.33
C GLY A 238 9.03 27.49 -25.10
N HIS A 239 7.87 28.10 -25.32
CA HIS A 239 6.92 28.35 -24.24
C HIS A 239 6.41 27.08 -23.57
N LEU A 240 6.09 26.05 -24.37
CA LEU A 240 5.74 24.74 -23.81
C LEU A 240 6.86 24.23 -22.89
N ALA A 241 8.11 24.27 -23.34
CA ALA A 241 9.26 23.80 -22.58
C ALA A 241 9.44 24.58 -21.26
N GLU A 242 9.30 25.91 -21.29
CA GLU A 242 9.41 26.75 -20.10
C GLU A 242 8.39 26.35 -19.03
N HIS A 243 7.14 26.15 -19.43
CA HIS A 243 6.08 25.76 -18.51
C HIS A 243 6.25 24.33 -18.02
N MET A 244 6.49 23.38 -18.91
CA MET A 244 6.63 21.96 -18.57
C MET A 244 7.83 21.71 -17.64
N LEU A 245 8.96 22.39 -17.86
CA LEU A 245 10.13 22.31 -16.98
C LEU A 245 9.93 23.10 -15.69
N GLY A 246 9.27 24.25 -15.75
CA GLY A 246 8.87 25.00 -14.55
C GLY A 246 7.96 24.17 -13.63
N TYR A 247 7.00 23.46 -14.19
CA TYR A 247 6.14 22.53 -13.47
C TYR A 247 6.88 21.32 -12.90
N THR A 248 7.95 20.86 -13.56
CA THR A 248 8.78 19.74 -13.08
C THR A 248 9.71 20.14 -11.93
N TYR A 249 10.38 21.29 -12.05
CA TYR A 249 11.45 21.71 -11.13
C TYR A 249 11.03 22.76 -10.10
N GLY A 250 9.83 23.32 -10.25
CA GLY A 250 9.30 24.43 -9.46
C GLY A 250 9.31 25.74 -10.23
N MET A 251 8.11 26.27 -10.46
CA MET A 251 7.92 27.61 -11.02
C MET A 251 8.53 28.64 -10.07
N ILE A 252 9.36 29.51 -10.64
CA ILE A 252 9.70 30.80 -10.04
C ILE A 252 8.69 31.81 -10.61
N ASP A 253 8.22 32.73 -9.77
CA ASP A 253 7.49 33.92 -10.19
C ASP A 253 8.02 34.50 -11.51
N TYR A 254 7.15 34.60 -12.51
CA TYR A 254 7.43 35.01 -13.89
C TYR A 254 7.69 36.54 -13.93
N GLU A 255 8.81 36.98 -13.37
CA GLU A 255 9.27 38.37 -13.47
C GLU A 255 10.05 38.54 -14.79
N PRO A 256 9.85 39.63 -15.58
CA PRO A 256 10.32 39.80 -16.97
C PRO A 256 11.86 39.85 -17.17
N ARG A 257 12.67 39.44 -16.20
CA ARG A 257 14.13 39.30 -16.29
C ARG A 257 14.68 38.09 -15.52
N HIS A 258 13.81 37.30 -14.88
CA HIS A 258 14.15 36.20 -13.98
C HIS A 258 15.39 36.43 -13.10
N THR A 259 15.45 37.64 -12.54
CA THR A 259 16.46 38.01 -11.57
C THR A 259 16.15 37.32 -10.26
N ILE A 260 16.77 36.17 -10.02
CA ILE A 260 16.67 35.48 -8.74
C ILE A 260 17.50 36.28 -7.72
N ASP A 261 16.85 36.83 -6.69
CA ASP A 261 17.56 37.43 -5.55
C ASP A 261 18.20 36.31 -4.73
N GLY A 262 19.48 36.05 -4.98
CA GLY A 262 20.13 34.83 -4.50
C GLY A 262 21.63 34.97 -4.40
N SER A 263 22.14 35.17 -3.20
CA SER A 263 23.59 35.20 -2.93
C SER A 263 24.29 33.84 -3.14
N ASN A 264 23.56 32.81 -3.58
CA ASN A 264 24.03 31.44 -3.62
C ASN A 264 23.49 30.63 -4.83
N TYR A 265 24.10 30.82 -6.01
CA TYR A 265 23.90 30.00 -7.21
C TYR A 265 23.97 28.47 -6.98
N MET A 266 24.67 28.00 -5.93
CA MET A 266 24.73 26.56 -5.60
C MET A 266 23.39 25.99 -5.13
N ALA A 267 22.48 26.84 -4.63
CA ALA A 267 21.18 26.44 -4.10
C ALA A 267 20.07 26.32 -5.17
N LEU A 268 20.30 26.83 -6.38
CA LEU A 268 19.36 26.72 -7.49
C LEU A 268 19.23 25.25 -7.97
N ASN A 269 18.03 24.84 -8.39
CA ASN A 269 17.84 23.57 -9.10
C ASN A 269 18.37 23.67 -10.54
N ASP A 270 18.34 22.56 -11.29
CA ASP A 270 18.95 22.51 -12.62
C ASP A 270 18.19 23.33 -13.67
N TRP A 271 16.85 23.35 -13.63
CA TRP A 271 16.04 24.25 -14.47
C TRP A 271 16.37 25.72 -14.20
N GLN A 272 16.38 26.15 -12.94
CA GLN A 272 16.69 27.52 -12.54
C GLN A 272 18.08 27.97 -12.97
N LYS A 273 19.06 27.06 -13.01
CA LYS A 273 20.42 27.37 -13.49
C LYS A 273 20.46 27.51 -15.00
N PHE A 274 19.69 26.70 -15.72
CA PHE A 274 19.60 26.73 -17.17
C PHE A 274 18.84 27.98 -17.65
N SER A 275 17.66 28.23 -17.09
CA SER A 275 16.76 29.31 -17.50
C SER A 275 17.17 30.71 -17.01
N LEU A 276 18.28 30.82 -16.28
CA LEU A 276 18.74 32.05 -15.66
C LEU A 276 19.13 33.11 -16.71
N CYS A 277 18.41 34.22 -16.71
CA CYS A 277 18.72 35.37 -17.58
C CYS A 277 19.74 36.34 -16.95
N GLU A 278 19.70 36.55 -15.63
CA GLU A 278 20.74 37.26 -14.85
C GLU A 278 20.55 36.97 -13.35
N LEU A 279 21.59 36.55 -12.62
CA LEU A 279 21.57 36.52 -11.16
C LEU A 279 22.05 37.86 -10.59
N LEU A 280 21.20 38.57 -9.84
CA LEU A 280 21.58 39.80 -9.14
C LEU A 280 22.30 39.45 -7.83
N GLY A 281 23.51 39.98 -7.65
CA GLY A 281 24.36 39.67 -6.50
C GLY A 281 24.87 40.91 -5.76
N THR A 282 25.20 40.77 -4.47
CA THR A 282 25.73 41.86 -3.61
C THR A 282 27.20 42.24 -3.89
N SER A 283 27.78 41.76 -4.98
CA SER A 283 29.11 42.12 -5.45
C SER A 283 29.13 42.23 -6.97
N ASN A 284 30.16 42.88 -7.52
CA ASN A 284 30.19 43.42 -8.89
C ASN A 284 30.34 42.36 -10.02
N SER A 285 29.82 41.15 -9.84
CA SER A 285 29.90 40.03 -10.77
C SER A 285 28.53 39.43 -11.01
N LYS A 286 28.07 39.53 -12.26
CA LYS A 286 26.81 38.97 -12.80
C LYS A 286 27.02 37.52 -13.24
N VAL A 287 25.99 36.68 -13.09
CA VAL A 287 26.01 35.26 -13.49
C VAL A 287 24.84 34.99 -14.44
N TYR A 288 25.10 34.27 -15.54
CA TYR A 288 24.14 33.95 -16.60
C TYR A 288 23.98 32.44 -16.78
N GLY A 289 22.78 32.01 -17.16
CA GLY A 289 22.47 30.69 -17.71
C GLY A 289 22.40 30.73 -19.23
N TYR A 290 21.55 29.87 -19.80
CA TYR A 290 21.18 29.85 -21.23
C TYR A 290 19.97 30.77 -21.54
N GLY A 291 19.38 31.37 -20.51
CA GLY A 291 18.21 32.23 -20.65
C GLY A 291 16.94 31.45 -20.96
N MET A 292 16.02 32.07 -21.67
CA MET A 292 14.65 31.68 -21.92
C MET A 292 14.31 31.74 -23.40
N VAL A 293 13.07 31.36 -23.75
CA VAL A 293 12.56 31.60 -25.11
C VAL A 293 12.28 33.08 -25.36
N HIS A 294 11.92 33.86 -24.31
CA HIS A 294 11.65 35.32 -24.32
C HIS A 294 12.89 36.19 -24.02
N TYR A 295 13.99 35.60 -23.53
CA TYR A 295 15.20 36.34 -23.14
C TYR A 295 16.47 35.53 -23.41
N SER A 296 17.38 36.01 -24.25
CA SER A 296 18.71 35.41 -24.38
C SER A 296 19.59 35.75 -23.17
N PRO A 297 20.72 35.05 -22.98
CA PRO A 297 21.65 35.41 -21.91
C PRO A 297 22.17 36.84 -22.11
N ASN A 298 21.86 37.74 -21.16
CA ASN A 298 22.13 39.19 -21.16
C ASN A 298 21.05 40.13 -21.76
N SER A 299 19.88 39.63 -22.17
CA SER A 299 18.82 40.48 -22.72
C SER A 299 18.45 41.63 -21.76
N GLU A 300 18.33 42.84 -22.29
CA GLU A 300 17.87 43.99 -21.50
C GLU A 300 16.36 44.17 -21.57
N ASN A 301 15.73 43.67 -22.61
CA ASN A 301 14.28 43.75 -22.82
C ASN A 301 13.77 42.43 -23.42
N ASP A 302 12.45 42.30 -23.46
CA ASP A 302 11.77 41.18 -24.11
C ASP A 302 12.12 41.09 -25.61
N TYR A 303 12.31 39.89 -26.13
CA TYR A 303 12.72 39.59 -27.52
C TYR A 303 14.12 40.11 -27.94
N ASP A 304 15.01 40.38 -26.99
CA ASP A 304 16.35 40.91 -27.26
C ASP A 304 17.38 39.79 -27.57
N TRP A 305 17.48 39.40 -28.85
CA TRP A 305 18.28 38.25 -29.33
C TRP A 305 19.73 38.51 -29.68
N ILE A 306 20.14 39.77 -29.71
CA ILE A 306 21.40 40.19 -30.32
C ILE A 306 22.07 41.28 -29.49
N ASN A 307 21.88 41.28 -28.17
CA ASN A 307 22.50 42.29 -27.34
C ASN A 307 24.04 42.16 -27.38
N TYR A 308 24.71 43.25 -27.80
CA TYR A 308 26.16 43.33 -28.03
C TYR A 308 26.96 43.90 -26.84
N THR A 309 26.41 43.87 -25.62
CA THR A 309 27.09 44.43 -24.45
C THR A 309 28.30 43.58 -24.02
N ASN A 310 29.47 43.96 -24.53
CA ASN A 310 30.77 43.34 -24.24
C ASN A 310 31.28 43.72 -22.84
N GLU A 311 30.81 43.10 -21.75
CA GLU A 311 31.55 43.03 -20.46
C GLU A 311 30.87 42.08 -19.43
N VAL A 312 31.32 40.81 -19.24
CA VAL A 312 31.30 39.97 -17.99
C VAL A 312 32.33 38.81 -18.13
N LYS A 313 32.79 38.19 -17.03
CA LYS A 313 33.70 37.00 -16.96
C LYS A 313 33.53 36.17 -15.65
N TYR A 314 33.86 34.87 -15.68
CA TYR A 314 34.09 33.82 -14.62
C TYR A 314 33.48 32.40 -14.92
N TYR A 315 32.89 31.56 -14.03
CA TYR A 315 32.16 30.31 -14.42
C TYR A 315 31.21 29.67 -13.36
N LYS A 316 30.16 28.95 -13.80
CA LYS A 316 29.90 27.56 -13.36
C LYS A 316 29.28 26.62 -14.43
N ASP A 317 29.79 25.38 -14.56
CA ASP A 317 29.22 24.27 -15.36
C ASP A 317 28.00 23.70 -14.63
N TRP A 318 26.83 23.61 -15.26
CA TRP A 318 25.68 22.95 -14.65
C TRP A 318 25.71 21.42 -14.88
N LYS A 319 26.34 20.92 -15.96
CA LYS A 319 26.35 19.48 -16.34
C LYS A 319 27.29 18.60 -15.49
N ASN A 320 28.43 19.11 -15.01
CA ASN A 320 29.48 18.26 -14.40
C ASN A 320 29.96 18.66 -12.98
N GLY A 321 29.68 19.87 -12.48
CA GLY A 321 30.17 20.32 -11.17
C GLY A 321 31.70 20.46 -11.01
N LYS A 322 32.49 20.29 -12.08
CA LYS A 322 33.96 20.45 -12.09
C LYS A 322 34.38 21.51 -13.15
N ASN A 323 34.84 22.68 -12.70
CA ASN A 323 35.69 23.72 -13.38
C ASN A 323 35.66 23.91 -14.94
N ALA A 324 35.34 25.11 -15.47
CA ALA A 324 35.52 25.65 -16.87
C ALA A 324 35.18 27.19 -17.01
N GLN A 325 34.25 27.67 -17.86
CA GLN A 325 34.06 29.11 -18.27
C GLN A 325 32.57 29.55 -18.50
N ILE A 326 32.04 30.63 -17.83
CA ILE A 326 30.62 31.12 -17.89
C ILE A 326 30.29 31.48 -19.34
N PHE A 327 29.02 31.23 -19.63
CA PHE A 327 28.22 31.84 -20.64
C PHE A 327 28.34 33.37 -20.78
N THR A 328 29.22 33.83 -21.67
CA THR A 328 29.30 35.23 -22.10
C THR A 328 28.56 35.44 -23.41
N PRO A 329 28.23 36.70 -23.79
CA PRO A 329 27.66 37.01 -25.10
C PRO A 329 28.57 36.54 -26.25
N ASP A 330 29.89 36.54 -26.06
CA ASP A 330 30.84 35.97 -27.01
C ASP A 330 30.67 34.46 -27.18
N VAL A 331 30.31 33.70 -26.14
CA VAL A 331 30.08 32.25 -26.28
C VAL A 331 28.81 32.00 -27.09
N TYR A 332 27.74 32.73 -26.80
CA TYR A 332 26.48 32.69 -27.56
C TYR A 332 26.70 33.01 -29.05
N GLN A 333 27.32 34.16 -29.33
CA GLN A 333 27.49 34.65 -30.71
C GLN A 333 28.49 33.82 -31.54
N ASN A 334 29.50 33.22 -30.89
CA ASN A 334 30.51 32.41 -31.56
C ASN A 334 30.21 30.90 -31.55
N ASP A 335 29.11 30.46 -30.92
CA ASP A 335 28.69 29.06 -30.97
C ASP A 335 28.43 28.67 -32.44
N PRO A 336 29.11 27.64 -32.97
CA PRO A 336 28.94 27.24 -34.37
C PRO A 336 27.50 26.88 -34.73
N PHE A 337 26.69 26.48 -33.74
CA PHE A 337 25.28 26.15 -33.94
C PHE A 337 24.40 27.41 -34.03
N TYR A 338 24.76 28.50 -33.34
CA TYR A 338 24.00 29.75 -33.35
C TYR A 338 23.92 30.36 -34.75
N SER A 339 25.03 30.58 -35.46
CA SER A 339 25.02 31.33 -36.73
C SER A 339 24.50 30.58 -37.97
N LYS A 340 23.86 29.41 -37.80
CA LYS A 340 23.52 28.48 -38.89
C LYS A 340 22.36 28.93 -39.79
N TYR A 341 21.40 29.72 -39.31
CA TYR A 341 20.15 30.00 -40.06
C TYR A 341 19.89 31.47 -40.39
N GLY A 342 20.80 32.37 -40.01
CA GLY A 342 20.85 33.76 -40.49
C GLY A 342 19.80 34.70 -39.90
N ASP A 343 18.65 34.17 -39.49
CA ASP A 343 17.63 34.85 -38.68
C ASP A 343 18.00 34.75 -37.18
N PRO A 344 18.23 35.89 -36.47
CA PRO A 344 18.67 35.88 -35.07
C PRO A 344 17.71 35.21 -34.08
N THR A 345 16.40 35.30 -34.31
CA THR A 345 15.38 34.68 -33.46
C THR A 345 15.46 33.16 -33.59
N VAL A 346 15.48 32.67 -34.83
CA VAL A 346 15.62 31.23 -35.12
C VAL A 346 16.93 30.68 -34.57
N ASN A 347 18.02 31.44 -34.72
CA ASN A 347 19.33 31.07 -34.20
C ASN A 347 19.30 30.90 -32.66
N HIS A 348 18.68 31.84 -31.94
CA HIS A 348 18.53 31.78 -30.48
C HIS A 348 17.74 30.54 -30.05
N HIS A 349 16.51 30.40 -30.52
CA HIS A 349 15.61 29.33 -30.05
C HIS A 349 16.19 27.94 -30.33
N ARG A 350 16.74 27.73 -31.53
CA ARG A 350 17.41 26.48 -31.87
C ARG A 350 18.60 26.21 -30.97
N TRP A 351 19.45 27.21 -30.75
CA TRP A 351 20.63 27.07 -29.88
C TRP A 351 20.23 26.78 -28.43
N TRP A 352 19.19 27.44 -27.93
CA TRP A 352 18.66 27.23 -26.59
C TRP A 352 18.19 25.78 -26.39
N PHE A 353 17.36 25.27 -27.30
CA PHE A 353 16.95 23.87 -27.30
C PHE A 353 18.11 22.89 -27.47
N TYR A 354 19.05 23.17 -28.38
CA TYR A 354 20.22 22.30 -28.60
C TYR A 354 21.08 22.13 -27.35
N ASN A 355 21.08 23.11 -26.44
CA ASN A 355 21.85 23.02 -25.20
C ASN A 355 21.09 22.36 -24.04
N MET A 356 19.80 22.00 -24.22
CA MET A 356 19.05 21.30 -23.19
C MET A 356 19.65 19.90 -22.88
N PRO A 357 19.56 19.45 -21.62
CA PRO A 357 19.95 18.09 -21.24
C PRO A 357 19.21 16.99 -22.02
N TYR A 358 19.95 16.02 -22.55
CA TYR A 358 19.42 14.86 -23.29
C TYR A 358 20.04 13.52 -22.85
N GLU A 359 20.83 13.53 -21.77
CA GLU A 359 21.57 12.36 -21.29
C GLU A 359 20.67 11.39 -20.53
N ASP A 360 21.04 10.11 -20.54
CA ASP A 360 20.42 9.11 -19.66
C ASP A 360 20.70 9.39 -18.17
N GLY A 361 19.90 8.75 -17.31
CA GLY A 361 20.04 8.83 -15.86
C GLY A 361 19.16 9.90 -15.23
N ARG A 362 19.40 10.15 -13.94
CA ARG A 362 18.61 11.05 -13.11
C ARG A 362 19.51 11.92 -12.25
N ASP A 363 18.99 13.07 -11.86
CA ASP A 363 19.60 13.96 -10.88
C ASP A 363 19.43 13.42 -9.45
N LYS A 364 19.96 14.19 -8.47
CA LYS A 364 19.95 13.83 -7.05
C LYS A 364 18.55 13.80 -6.41
N ASP A 365 17.60 14.51 -7.02
CA ASP A 365 16.22 14.65 -6.55
C ASP A 365 15.29 13.66 -7.27
N GLY A 366 15.85 12.89 -8.22
CA GLY A 366 15.18 11.79 -8.89
C GLY A 366 14.59 12.16 -10.24
N TYR A 367 14.80 13.36 -10.77
CA TYR A 367 14.32 13.75 -12.10
C TYR A 367 15.26 13.23 -13.19
N TYR A 368 14.73 12.80 -14.34
CA TYR A 368 15.53 12.48 -15.53
C TYR A 368 16.42 13.64 -16.01
N ASN A 369 17.64 13.26 -16.41
CA ASN A 369 18.60 14.15 -17.09
C ASN A 369 18.28 14.38 -18.57
N ASN A 370 17.31 13.70 -19.16
CA ASN A 370 16.85 13.97 -20.52
C ASN A 370 15.54 14.76 -20.43
N TRP A 371 15.63 16.08 -20.62
CA TRP A 371 14.51 17.00 -20.42
C TRP A 371 13.45 16.91 -21.51
N TRP A 372 13.79 16.36 -22.67
CA TRP A 372 12.83 16.12 -23.76
C TRP A 372 11.70 15.16 -23.35
N ARG A 373 11.91 14.38 -22.28
CA ARG A 373 10.90 13.50 -21.67
C ARG A 373 9.74 14.27 -21.03
N TYR A 374 9.96 15.53 -20.65
CA TYR A 374 8.96 16.36 -19.98
C TYR A 374 8.20 17.24 -20.97
N ILE A 375 8.92 17.90 -21.89
CA ILE A 375 8.38 18.93 -22.79
C ILE A 375 7.12 18.46 -23.53
N PHE A 376 7.13 17.24 -24.05
CA PHE A 376 6.00 16.68 -24.80
C PHE A 376 5.10 15.74 -23.96
N ASN A 377 5.32 15.62 -22.65
CA ASN A 377 4.55 14.75 -21.75
C ASN A 377 3.78 15.54 -20.68
N PRO A 378 2.58 16.07 -20.99
CA PRO A 378 1.74 16.82 -20.05
C PRO A 378 1.17 15.99 -18.88
N ASN A 379 1.42 14.68 -18.86
CA ASN A 379 0.95 13.78 -17.80
C ASN A 379 2.10 13.16 -17.00
N TYR A 380 3.30 13.72 -17.10
CA TYR A 380 4.47 13.22 -16.38
C TYR A 380 4.30 13.33 -14.86
N VAL A 381 4.69 12.26 -14.15
CA VAL A 381 4.60 12.14 -12.69
C VAL A 381 5.84 12.74 -12.02
N THR A 382 5.66 13.67 -11.09
CA THR A 382 6.73 14.30 -10.30
C THR A 382 6.92 13.67 -8.92
N GLY A 383 6.03 12.76 -8.51
CA GLY A 383 6.17 12.03 -7.26
C GLY A 383 5.14 10.92 -7.09
N ILE A 384 5.45 9.93 -6.24
CA ILE A 384 4.44 9.00 -5.72
C ILE A 384 4.61 8.82 -4.21
N GLU A 385 3.50 8.59 -3.52
CA GLU A 385 3.47 8.34 -2.08
C GLU A 385 2.59 7.15 -1.74
N ALA A 386 2.76 6.61 -0.53
CA ALA A 386 1.91 5.53 -0.04
C ALA A 386 0.48 6.05 0.18
N ASP A 387 -0.51 5.26 -0.26
CA ASP A 387 -1.90 5.56 0.04
C ASP A 387 -2.15 5.46 1.56
N THR A 388 -2.70 6.52 2.15
CA THR A 388 -2.97 6.62 3.60
C THR A 388 -4.05 5.66 4.12
N SER A 389 -4.78 5.01 3.21
CA SER A 389 -5.70 3.91 3.53
C SER A 389 -4.97 2.61 3.91
N TYR A 390 -3.66 2.54 3.69
CA TYR A 390 -2.78 1.49 4.21
C TYR A 390 -2.01 2.02 5.43
N PRO A 391 -2.43 1.67 6.67
CA PRO A 391 -1.74 2.12 7.88
C PRO A 391 -0.26 1.75 7.82
N SER A 392 0.63 2.73 7.95
CA SER A 392 2.09 2.53 7.93
C SER A 392 2.62 1.77 6.69
N GLY A 393 1.90 1.80 5.56
CA GLY A 393 2.30 1.07 4.34
C GLY A 393 2.05 -0.45 4.43
N GLU A 394 1.16 -0.90 5.31
CA GLU A 394 0.83 -2.31 5.47
C GLU A 394 -0.45 -2.70 4.72
N ILE A 395 -0.37 -3.78 3.94
CA ILE A 395 -1.53 -4.42 3.29
C ILE A 395 -1.77 -5.77 3.96
N LYS A 396 -3.00 -6.01 4.43
CA LYS A 396 -3.39 -7.27 5.07
C LYS A 396 -4.38 -8.02 4.18
N LEU A 397 -4.04 -9.26 3.85
CA LEU A 397 -4.81 -10.18 3.00
C LEU A 397 -4.90 -11.56 3.65
N ASN A 398 -5.80 -12.40 3.18
CA ASN A 398 -5.80 -13.84 3.41
C ASN A 398 -5.49 -14.58 2.12
N VAL A 399 -5.01 -15.83 2.23
CA VAL A 399 -4.86 -16.74 1.08
C VAL A 399 -6.16 -16.76 0.26
N GLY A 400 -6.04 -16.49 -1.04
CA GLY A 400 -7.17 -16.39 -1.98
C GLY A 400 -7.61 -14.95 -2.28
N ASP A 401 -7.25 -13.97 -1.46
CA ASP A 401 -7.60 -12.57 -1.71
C ASP A 401 -6.84 -12.01 -2.92
N SER A 402 -7.45 -11.02 -3.59
CA SER A 402 -6.81 -10.24 -4.65
C SER A 402 -7.10 -8.75 -4.45
N THR A 403 -6.12 -7.88 -4.69
CA THR A 403 -6.34 -6.43 -4.61
C THR A 403 -5.43 -5.66 -5.55
N ALA A 404 -5.89 -4.49 -6.01
CA ALA A 404 -5.02 -3.50 -6.65
C ALA A 404 -4.27 -2.76 -5.54
N VAL A 405 -2.99 -2.46 -5.77
CA VAL A 405 -2.23 -1.65 -4.82
C VAL A 405 -2.51 -0.20 -5.14
N LYS A 406 -2.88 0.57 -4.13
CA LYS A 406 -3.13 2.00 -4.30
C LYS A 406 -1.94 2.84 -3.83
N PHE A 407 -1.70 3.95 -4.49
CA PHE A 407 -0.65 4.91 -4.18
C PHE A 407 -1.12 6.30 -4.60
N LYS A 408 -0.59 7.34 -3.97
CA LYS A 408 -0.82 8.71 -4.42
C LYS A 408 0.19 9.06 -5.49
N VAL A 409 -0.27 9.80 -6.48
CA VAL A 409 0.54 10.32 -7.58
C VAL A 409 0.53 11.83 -7.48
N GLU A 410 1.69 12.44 -7.65
CA GLU A 410 1.86 13.87 -7.87
C GLU A 410 2.23 14.08 -9.33
N ASP A 411 1.50 14.96 -10.01
CA ASP A 411 1.83 15.37 -11.36
C ASP A 411 2.55 16.72 -11.39
N GLN A 412 3.03 17.08 -12.57
CA GLN A 412 3.65 18.37 -12.87
C GLN A 412 2.82 19.60 -12.45
N ALA A 413 1.48 19.50 -12.33
CA ALA A 413 0.64 20.60 -11.88
C ALA A 413 0.54 20.70 -10.34
N TYR A 414 1.38 19.96 -9.58
CA TYR A 414 1.31 19.79 -8.12
C TYR A 414 -0.03 19.24 -7.65
N LYS A 415 -0.76 18.52 -8.52
CA LYS A 415 -2.02 17.89 -8.15
C LYS A 415 -1.72 16.48 -7.64
N SER A 416 -2.29 16.17 -6.48
CA SER A 416 -2.22 14.83 -5.90
C SER A 416 -3.53 14.09 -6.14
N PHE A 417 -3.45 12.88 -6.69
CA PHE A 417 -4.59 11.99 -6.83
C PHE A 417 -4.25 10.58 -6.35
N THR A 418 -5.25 9.87 -5.84
CA THR A 418 -5.10 8.46 -5.49
C THR A 418 -5.26 7.62 -6.75
N SER A 419 -4.36 6.68 -6.93
CA SER A 419 -4.34 5.84 -8.10
C SER A 419 -4.10 4.38 -7.76
N ASP A 420 -4.58 3.50 -8.62
CA ASP A 420 -4.38 2.06 -8.51
C ASP A 420 -3.20 1.63 -9.39
N THR A 421 -2.68 0.42 -9.18
CA THR A 421 -1.78 -0.29 -10.12
C THR A 421 -2.36 -0.56 -11.51
N LYS A 422 -3.53 -0.01 -11.83
CA LYS A 422 -4.02 0.11 -13.21
C LYS A 422 -3.41 1.29 -13.96
N VAL A 423 -2.77 2.25 -13.27
CA VAL A 423 -1.93 3.23 -13.96
C VAL A 423 -0.91 2.45 -14.73
N SER A 424 -0.80 2.90 -15.94
CA SER A 424 -0.57 1.97 -16.99
C SER A 424 0.94 1.83 -17.18
N SER A 425 1.66 2.93 -16.94
CA SER A 425 3.10 3.04 -16.70
C SER A 425 3.58 2.49 -15.34
N ALA A 426 2.69 2.17 -14.39
CA ALA A 426 3.10 1.68 -13.07
C ALA A 426 3.52 0.20 -13.14
N ALA A 427 4.75 -0.10 -12.71
CA ALA A 427 5.25 -1.46 -12.56
C ALA A 427 5.12 -1.92 -11.11
N VAL A 428 4.68 -3.16 -10.90
CA VAL A 428 4.59 -3.78 -9.56
C VAL A 428 5.60 -4.91 -9.48
N GLU A 429 6.52 -4.81 -8.53
CA GLU A 429 7.49 -5.83 -8.20
C GLU A 429 7.11 -6.53 -6.91
N ILE A 430 7.11 -7.86 -6.92
CA ILE A 430 6.87 -8.70 -5.75
C ILE A 430 8.20 -9.34 -5.37
N LYS A 431 8.63 -9.11 -4.12
CA LYS A 431 9.88 -9.67 -3.58
C LYS A 431 9.81 -11.20 -3.45
N ASP A 432 8.78 -11.72 -2.80
CA ASP A 432 8.53 -13.17 -2.67
C ASP A 432 7.30 -13.61 -3.48
N LYS A 433 7.56 -14.17 -4.66
CA LYS A 433 6.52 -14.65 -5.59
C LYS A 433 5.85 -15.98 -5.16
N SER A 434 6.33 -16.60 -4.07
CA SER A 434 5.67 -17.77 -3.48
C SER A 434 4.51 -17.37 -2.57
N ILE A 435 4.52 -16.14 -2.05
CA ILE A 435 3.46 -15.58 -1.20
C ILE A 435 2.43 -14.81 -2.06
N LEU A 436 2.90 -14.03 -3.05
CA LEU A 436 2.02 -13.24 -3.93
C LEU A 436 2.31 -13.51 -5.42
N SER A 437 1.30 -13.39 -6.28
CA SER A 437 1.50 -13.22 -7.73
C SER A 437 0.88 -11.92 -8.24
N LEU A 438 1.35 -11.45 -9.40
CA LEU A 438 0.76 -10.32 -10.11
C LEU A 438 0.00 -10.82 -11.33
N SER A 439 -1.28 -10.46 -11.45
CA SER A 439 -2.07 -10.69 -12.66
C SER A 439 -3.17 -9.64 -12.80
N GLY A 440 -3.41 -9.16 -14.03
CA GLY A 440 -4.43 -8.15 -14.33
C GLY A 440 -4.29 -6.83 -13.54
N GLY A 441 -3.06 -6.42 -13.19
CA GLY A 441 -2.80 -5.21 -12.40
C GLY A 441 -3.14 -5.36 -10.91
N LYS A 442 -3.32 -6.59 -10.42
CA LYS A 442 -3.63 -6.90 -9.01
C LYS A 442 -2.60 -7.87 -8.43
N ILE A 443 -2.36 -7.74 -7.13
CA ILE A 443 -1.65 -8.74 -6.34
C ILE A 443 -2.63 -9.80 -5.85
N ASN A 444 -2.26 -11.08 -5.95
CA ASN A 444 -3.07 -12.22 -5.53
C ASN A 444 -2.32 -12.98 -4.43
N ALA A 445 -3.02 -13.28 -3.33
CA ALA A 445 -2.46 -13.95 -2.17
C ALA A 445 -2.47 -15.48 -2.34
N LEU A 446 -1.29 -16.09 -2.42
CA LEU A 446 -1.12 -17.52 -2.70
C LEU A 446 -0.85 -18.33 -1.45
N LYS A 447 -0.08 -17.78 -0.52
CA LYS A 447 0.39 -18.49 0.67
C LYS A 447 0.53 -17.53 1.84
N ALA A 448 0.20 -18.01 3.04
CA ALA A 448 0.43 -17.27 4.27
C ALA A 448 1.92 -16.89 4.44
N GLY A 449 2.17 -15.67 4.89
CA GLY A 449 3.51 -15.13 5.11
C GLY A 449 3.56 -13.61 5.04
N LYS A 450 4.79 -13.09 4.98
CA LYS A 450 5.08 -11.65 4.89
C LYS A 450 6.02 -11.40 3.72
N THR A 451 5.68 -10.45 2.85
CA THR A 451 6.53 -10.04 1.72
C THR A 451 6.46 -8.52 1.52
N ILE A 452 7.30 -8.00 0.63
CA ILE A 452 7.28 -6.60 0.18
C ILE A 452 6.76 -6.55 -1.26
N VAL A 453 5.93 -5.55 -1.52
CA VAL A 453 5.50 -5.13 -2.85
C VAL A 453 6.06 -3.73 -3.11
N THR A 454 6.72 -3.54 -4.24
CA THR A 454 7.23 -2.23 -4.67
C THR A 454 6.45 -1.78 -5.89
N VAL A 455 5.81 -0.62 -5.79
CA VAL A 455 5.24 0.06 -6.96
C VAL A 455 6.27 1.04 -7.49
N LYS A 456 6.50 1.02 -8.80
CA LYS A 456 7.42 1.92 -9.50
C LYS A 456 6.66 2.68 -10.59
N LEU A 457 6.84 3.99 -10.63
CA LEU A 457 6.21 4.85 -11.63
C LEU A 457 7.12 6.03 -11.95
N ASP A 458 7.44 6.21 -13.23
CA ASP A 458 8.34 7.26 -13.73
C ASP A 458 9.61 7.43 -12.88
N GLY A 459 10.15 6.31 -12.38
CA GLY A 459 11.35 6.15 -11.55
C GLY A 459 11.21 6.47 -10.07
N PHE A 460 10.05 6.95 -9.62
CA PHE A 460 9.69 6.93 -8.22
C PHE A 460 9.27 5.54 -7.79
N SER A 461 9.41 5.25 -6.50
CA SER A 461 9.02 3.97 -5.94
C SER A 461 8.45 4.10 -4.54
N VAL A 462 7.43 3.30 -4.25
CA VAL A 462 6.85 3.16 -2.91
C VAL A 462 6.76 1.69 -2.56
N GLU A 463 7.08 1.36 -1.31
CA GLU A 463 7.06 -0.01 -0.82
C GLU A 463 5.91 -0.25 0.17
N TYR A 464 5.29 -1.42 0.04
CA TYR A 464 4.28 -1.92 0.96
C TYR A 464 4.73 -3.22 1.60
N THR A 465 4.54 -3.32 2.91
CA THR A 465 4.63 -4.60 3.60
C THR A 465 3.30 -5.32 3.47
N VAL A 466 3.29 -6.50 2.86
CA VAL A 466 2.07 -7.31 2.71
C VAL A 466 2.11 -8.49 3.66
N PHE A 467 1.09 -8.59 4.51
CA PHE A 467 0.83 -9.74 5.37
C PHE A 467 -0.30 -10.57 4.77
N VAL A 468 -0.02 -11.85 4.58
CA VAL A 468 -1.01 -12.83 4.12
C VAL A 468 -1.27 -13.81 5.25
N GLY A 469 -2.50 -13.81 5.76
CA GLY A 469 -3.01 -14.82 6.70
C GLY A 469 -3.56 -16.06 5.99
N ASP A 470 -3.79 -17.12 6.74
CA ASP A 470 -4.53 -18.30 6.27
C ASP A 470 -5.79 -18.46 7.12
N LYS A 471 -6.89 -17.85 6.66
CA LYS A 471 -8.16 -17.86 7.38
C LYS A 471 -8.72 -19.27 7.53
N ALA A 472 -8.52 -20.15 6.54
CA ALA A 472 -8.99 -21.52 6.59
C ALA A 472 -8.24 -22.32 7.67
N GLN A 473 -6.90 -22.21 7.69
CA GLN A 473 -6.09 -22.83 8.75
C GLN A 473 -6.41 -22.26 10.12
N GLN A 474 -6.62 -20.94 10.23
CA GLN A 474 -6.99 -20.29 11.50
C GLN A 474 -8.34 -20.80 12.00
N THR A 475 -9.37 -20.84 11.15
CA THR A 475 -10.67 -21.41 11.51
C THR A 475 -10.53 -22.88 11.95
N ALA A 476 -9.76 -23.68 11.22
CA ALA A 476 -9.55 -25.09 11.54
C ALA A 476 -8.85 -25.30 12.90
N ASN A 477 -7.84 -24.49 13.22
CA ASN A 477 -7.16 -24.52 14.51
C ASN A 477 -8.11 -24.11 15.64
N VAL A 478 -8.84 -23.01 15.47
CA VAL A 478 -9.78 -22.53 16.50
C VAL A 478 -10.92 -23.54 16.72
N SER A 479 -11.47 -24.13 15.66
CA SER A 479 -12.49 -25.19 15.79
C SER A 479 -11.93 -26.46 16.45
N ALA A 480 -10.65 -26.79 16.24
CA ALA A 480 -10.00 -27.91 16.92
C ALA A 480 -9.86 -27.66 18.43
N PHE A 481 -9.53 -26.43 18.85
CA PHE A 481 -9.56 -26.03 20.26
C PHE A 481 -10.96 -26.18 20.86
N VAL A 482 -12.00 -25.70 20.17
CA VAL A 482 -13.39 -25.83 20.64
C VAL A 482 -13.78 -27.30 20.76
N THR A 483 -13.54 -28.12 19.73
CA THR A 483 -13.79 -29.57 19.75
C THR A 483 -13.05 -30.25 20.91
N ARG A 484 -11.80 -29.86 21.17
CA ARG A 484 -11.04 -30.34 22.33
C ARG A 484 -11.74 -30.02 23.65
N MET A 485 -12.28 -28.80 23.81
CA MET A 485 -13.00 -28.42 25.03
C MET A 485 -14.25 -29.27 25.22
N TYR A 486 -15.06 -29.48 24.18
CA TYR A 486 -16.21 -30.40 24.20
C TYR A 486 -15.80 -31.83 24.59
N ASN A 487 -14.81 -32.40 23.89
CA ASN A 487 -14.39 -33.78 24.09
C ASN A 487 -13.81 -34.01 25.48
N VAL A 488 -12.94 -33.13 25.96
CA VAL A 488 -12.23 -33.38 27.22
C VAL A 488 -13.06 -32.98 28.44
N THR A 489 -13.88 -31.93 28.35
CA THR A 489 -14.67 -31.47 29.50
C THR A 489 -16.06 -32.11 29.54
N LEU A 490 -16.75 -32.14 28.40
CA LEU A 490 -18.13 -32.61 28.31
C LEU A 490 -18.22 -34.09 27.90
N ASN A 491 -17.14 -34.69 27.40
CA ASN A 491 -17.09 -36.09 26.95
C ASN A 491 -18.10 -36.38 25.83
N ARG A 492 -18.20 -35.44 24.89
CA ARG A 492 -18.99 -35.56 23.66
C ARG A 492 -18.40 -34.68 22.56
N ASP A 493 -18.70 -35.03 21.32
CA ASP A 493 -18.44 -34.13 20.19
C ASP A 493 -19.32 -32.86 20.27
N PRO A 494 -18.85 -31.72 19.73
CA PRO A 494 -19.69 -30.55 19.55
C PRO A 494 -20.81 -30.83 18.55
N ASP A 495 -21.98 -30.26 18.81
CA ASP A 495 -22.98 -30.06 17.77
C ASP A 495 -22.56 -28.93 16.81
N PRO A 496 -23.07 -28.90 15.56
CA PRO A 496 -22.65 -27.90 14.57
C PRO A 496 -22.84 -26.44 15.02
N ASP A 497 -24.00 -26.13 15.62
CA ASP A 497 -24.33 -24.76 16.05
C ASP A 497 -23.41 -24.31 17.21
N GLY A 498 -23.13 -25.22 18.15
CA GLY A 498 -22.18 -25.01 19.23
C GLY A 498 -20.76 -24.77 18.71
N LEU A 499 -20.26 -25.62 17.81
CA LEU A 499 -18.93 -25.47 17.23
C LEU A 499 -18.75 -24.10 16.54
N ASP A 500 -19.74 -23.71 15.74
CA ASP A 500 -19.75 -22.44 15.02
C ASP A 500 -19.80 -21.25 15.98
N TYR A 501 -20.66 -21.30 17.00
CA TYR A 501 -20.78 -20.24 18.00
C TYR A 501 -19.45 -19.95 18.69
N TRP A 502 -18.80 -20.96 19.27
CA TRP A 502 -17.55 -20.75 20.00
C TRP A 502 -16.41 -20.34 19.07
N THR A 503 -16.31 -20.99 17.90
CA THR A 503 -15.25 -20.71 16.93
C THR A 503 -15.29 -19.26 16.46
N ASN A 504 -16.48 -18.76 16.11
CA ASN A 504 -16.64 -17.39 15.64
C ASN A 504 -16.36 -16.36 16.75
N ASN A 505 -16.80 -16.61 17.99
CA ASN A 505 -16.52 -15.69 19.10
C ASN A 505 -15.02 -15.60 19.41
N LEU A 506 -14.28 -16.71 19.27
CA LEU A 506 -12.83 -16.72 19.44
C LEU A 506 -12.10 -16.04 18.26
N LEU A 507 -12.52 -16.29 17.01
CA LEU A 507 -11.97 -15.63 15.82
C LEU A 507 -12.21 -14.12 15.82
N GLU A 508 -13.36 -13.68 16.34
CA GLU A 508 -13.73 -12.26 16.45
C GLU A 508 -13.15 -11.59 17.70
N GLY A 509 -12.47 -12.33 18.57
CA GLY A 509 -11.88 -11.82 19.81
C GLY A 509 -12.92 -11.37 20.84
N LYS A 510 -14.17 -11.86 20.73
CA LYS A 510 -15.25 -11.61 21.70
C LYS A 510 -15.09 -12.45 22.97
N LEU A 511 -14.41 -13.59 22.83
CA LEU A 511 -14.04 -14.48 23.91
C LEU A 511 -12.55 -14.80 23.78
N THR A 512 -11.92 -14.93 24.93
CA THR A 512 -10.57 -15.46 25.09
C THR A 512 -10.59 -16.97 25.37
N GLY A 513 -9.43 -17.62 25.28
CA GLY A 513 -9.28 -19.04 25.66
C GLY A 513 -9.68 -19.30 27.11
N ALA A 514 -9.31 -18.41 28.03
CA ALA A 514 -9.65 -18.45 29.45
C ALA A 514 -11.17 -18.37 29.69
N GLU A 515 -11.84 -17.41 29.05
CA GLU A 515 -13.29 -17.23 29.19
C GLU A 515 -14.04 -18.43 28.61
N THR A 516 -13.62 -18.89 27.42
CA THR A 516 -14.18 -20.10 26.80
C THR A 516 -14.03 -21.29 27.76
N ALA A 517 -12.82 -21.52 28.27
CA ALA A 517 -12.56 -22.65 29.15
C ALA A 517 -13.37 -22.60 30.45
N LYS A 518 -13.54 -21.40 31.02
CA LYS A 518 -14.44 -21.16 32.15
C LYS A 518 -15.88 -21.55 31.82
N HIS A 519 -16.39 -21.15 30.66
CA HIS A 519 -17.76 -21.47 30.26
C HIS A 519 -18.01 -22.97 30.15
N PHE A 520 -17.04 -23.76 29.67
CA PHE A 520 -17.16 -25.22 29.62
C PHE A 520 -17.13 -25.87 31.00
N ILE A 521 -16.17 -25.49 31.86
CA ILE A 521 -16.01 -26.10 33.19
C ILE A 521 -17.13 -25.70 34.17
N LEU A 522 -17.75 -24.55 33.98
CA LEU A 522 -18.82 -24.05 34.86
C LEU A 522 -20.21 -24.17 34.25
N ALA A 523 -20.34 -24.82 33.09
CA ALA A 523 -21.65 -25.10 32.51
C ALA A 523 -22.42 -26.10 33.39
N ASP A 524 -23.74 -25.96 33.44
CA ASP A 524 -24.63 -26.91 34.12
C ASP A 524 -24.38 -28.36 33.64
N GLU A 525 -24.08 -28.54 32.36
CA GLU A 525 -23.73 -29.84 31.78
C GLU A 525 -22.50 -30.48 32.45
N PHE A 526 -21.49 -29.68 32.77
CA PHE A 526 -20.29 -30.15 33.46
C PHE A 526 -20.54 -30.35 34.96
N ILE A 527 -21.22 -29.39 35.60
CA ILE A 527 -21.52 -29.42 37.03
C ILE A 527 -22.40 -30.63 37.39
N ASN A 528 -23.40 -30.94 36.56
CA ASN A 528 -24.33 -32.05 36.78
C ASN A 528 -23.69 -33.44 36.66
N LYS A 529 -22.42 -33.54 36.22
CA LYS A 529 -21.64 -34.80 36.29
C LYS A 529 -21.30 -35.21 37.72
N ASN A 530 -21.42 -34.30 38.71
CA ASN A 530 -21.14 -34.57 40.12
C ASN A 530 -19.78 -35.24 40.38
N LEU A 531 -18.77 -34.84 39.59
CA LEU A 531 -17.41 -35.37 39.69
C LEU A 531 -16.84 -35.18 41.09
N THR A 532 -16.15 -36.21 41.58
CA THR A 532 -15.28 -36.11 42.76
C THR A 532 -14.15 -35.10 42.48
N TYR A 533 -13.44 -34.65 43.52
CA TYR A 533 -12.32 -33.73 43.29
C TYR A 533 -11.19 -34.37 42.49
N ASN A 534 -11.00 -35.69 42.61
CA ASN A 534 -10.03 -36.42 41.80
C ASN A 534 -10.40 -36.43 40.32
N GLU A 535 -11.66 -36.75 39.99
CA GLU A 535 -12.17 -36.77 38.61
C GLU A 535 -12.23 -35.36 37.99
N PHE A 536 -12.57 -34.36 38.81
CA PHE A 536 -12.50 -32.96 38.40
C PHE A 536 -11.06 -32.57 38.01
N LEU A 537 -10.07 -32.91 38.83
CA LEU A 537 -8.67 -32.60 38.53
C LEU A 537 -8.14 -33.39 37.33
N ASP A 538 -8.62 -34.62 37.08
CA ASP A 538 -8.31 -35.33 35.83
C ASP A 538 -8.73 -34.53 34.60
N VAL A 539 -9.96 -34.02 34.59
CA VAL A 539 -10.45 -33.17 33.50
C VAL A 539 -9.64 -31.88 33.40
N MET A 540 -9.31 -31.25 34.53
CA MET A 540 -8.56 -29.98 34.52
C MET A 540 -7.17 -30.16 33.88
N TYR A 541 -6.40 -31.16 34.29
CA TYR A 541 -5.10 -31.42 33.67
C TYR A 541 -5.21 -31.80 32.20
N ALA A 542 -6.20 -32.64 31.87
CA ALA A 542 -6.45 -33.05 30.50
C ALA A 542 -6.91 -31.89 29.61
N ALA A 543 -7.70 -30.93 30.10
CA ALA A 543 -8.25 -29.83 29.30
C ALA A 543 -7.22 -28.70 29.12
N PHE A 544 -6.54 -28.33 30.20
CA PHE A 544 -5.71 -27.12 30.21
C PHE A 544 -4.24 -27.39 29.88
N PHE A 545 -3.72 -28.60 30.16
CA PHE A 545 -2.28 -28.91 30.00
C PHE A 545 -2.00 -30.05 29.00
N ASP A 546 -3.04 -30.72 28.49
CA ASP A 546 -2.92 -31.86 27.56
C ASP A 546 -2.08 -33.02 28.09
N ARG A 547 -2.19 -33.28 29.39
CA ARG A 547 -1.48 -34.37 30.06
C ARG A 547 -2.27 -34.88 31.25
N PRO A 548 -1.97 -36.11 31.74
CA PRO A 548 -2.44 -36.55 33.05
C PRO A 548 -1.92 -35.64 34.17
N LYS A 549 -2.66 -35.61 35.27
CA LYS A 549 -2.21 -34.97 36.50
C LYS A 549 -0.94 -35.64 37.01
N ASP A 550 0.03 -34.80 37.39
CA ASP A 550 1.19 -35.24 38.17
C ASP A 550 0.84 -35.24 39.66
N ASP A 551 1.46 -36.12 40.43
CA ASP A 551 1.06 -36.39 41.80
C ASP A 551 1.27 -35.17 42.73
N GLN A 552 2.37 -34.44 42.55
CA GLN A 552 2.65 -33.24 43.35
C GLN A 552 1.59 -32.15 43.12
N GLY A 553 1.25 -31.89 41.85
CA GLY A 553 0.22 -30.94 41.47
C GLY A 553 -1.18 -31.40 41.89
N TYR A 554 -1.48 -32.69 41.76
CA TYR A 554 -2.72 -33.29 42.25
C TYR A 554 -2.93 -33.02 43.75
N TYR A 555 -1.95 -33.36 44.60
CA TYR A 555 -2.08 -33.16 46.05
C TYR A 555 -2.15 -31.67 46.44
N TYR A 556 -1.47 -30.79 45.70
CA TYR A 556 -1.59 -29.35 45.91
C TYR A 556 -3.02 -28.86 45.65
N TRP A 557 -3.59 -29.16 44.49
CA TRP A 557 -4.94 -28.69 44.14
C TRP A 557 -6.02 -29.34 44.99
N LEU A 558 -5.83 -30.60 45.34
CA LEU A 558 -6.69 -31.34 46.25
C LEU A 558 -6.74 -30.65 47.63
N ASP A 559 -5.59 -30.23 48.17
CA ASP A 559 -5.51 -29.45 49.41
C ASP A 559 -6.28 -28.12 49.30
N GLN A 560 -6.12 -27.38 48.19
CA GLN A 560 -6.83 -26.11 47.98
C GLN A 560 -8.35 -26.31 47.96
N LEU A 561 -8.84 -27.34 47.25
CA LEU A 561 -10.26 -27.67 47.16
C LEU A 561 -10.85 -28.08 48.52
N TYR A 562 -10.14 -28.86 49.32
CA TYR A 562 -10.59 -29.19 50.69
C TYR A 562 -10.54 -28.00 51.66
N ASN A 563 -9.72 -27.00 51.36
CA ASN A 563 -9.66 -25.73 52.07
C ASN A 563 -10.69 -24.69 51.57
N GLY A 564 -11.65 -25.12 50.74
CA GLY A 564 -12.78 -24.30 50.32
C GLY A 564 -12.49 -23.40 49.12
N ALA A 565 -11.42 -23.67 48.36
CA ALA A 565 -11.23 -23.01 47.08
C ALA A 565 -12.36 -23.43 46.11
N SER A 566 -12.92 -22.47 45.38
CA SER A 566 -13.98 -22.76 44.41
C SER A 566 -13.41 -23.42 43.14
N LYS A 567 -14.24 -24.14 42.38
CA LYS A 567 -13.83 -24.67 41.07
C LYS A 567 -13.45 -23.54 40.12
N GLU A 568 -14.17 -22.42 40.19
CA GLU A 568 -13.89 -21.15 39.53
C GLU A 568 -12.46 -20.66 39.80
N TYR A 569 -12.03 -20.68 41.07
CA TYR A 569 -10.69 -20.27 41.45
C TYR A 569 -9.63 -21.20 40.88
N VAL A 570 -9.86 -22.52 40.94
CA VAL A 570 -8.96 -23.51 40.33
C VAL A 570 -8.85 -23.26 38.82
N VAL A 571 -9.96 -23.04 38.09
CA VAL A 571 -9.93 -22.69 36.66
C VAL A 571 -9.10 -21.43 36.43
N ALA A 572 -9.32 -20.37 37.22
CA ALA A 572 -8.57 -19.12 37.12
C ALA A 572 -7.06 -19.30 37.31
N CYS A 573 -6.64 -20.28 38.12
CA CYS A 573 -5.22 -20.61 38.26
C CYS A 573 -4.67 -21.47 37.11
N PHE A 574 -5.45 -22.42 36.60
CA PHE A 574 -5.02 -23.28 35.48
C PHE A 574 -4.88 -22.48 34.18
N VAL A 575 -5.81 -21.57 33.88
CA VAL A 575 -5.67 -20.68 32.71
C VAL A 575 -4.46 -19.75 32.81
N ASP A 576 -3.95 -19.51 34.01
CA ASP A 576 -2.80 -18.64 34.27
C ASP A 576 -1.45 -19.35 34.22
N SER A 577 -1.44 -20.64 33.89
CA SER A 577 -0.23 -21.41 33.67
C SER A 577 0.43 -21.11 32.32
N GLU A 578 1.75 -21.33 32.25
CA GLU A 578 2.50 -21.35 30.99
C GLU A 578 2.03 -22.50 30.07
N GLU A 579 1.59 -23.62 30.65
CA GLU A 579 1.07 -24.77 29.89
C GLU A 579 -0.18 -24.38 29.10
N PHE A 580 -1.15 -23.69 29.73
CA PHE A 580 -2.33 -23.22 29.02
C PHE A 580 -2.02 -22.10 28.02
N THR A 581 -1.01 -21.27 28.28
CA THR A 581 -0.47 -20.33 27.28
C THR A 581 -0.01 -21.10 26.03
N GLY A 582 0.78 -22.17 26.20
CA GLY A 582 1.24 -23.01 25.09
C GLY A 582 0.09 -23.67 24.31
N ILE A 583 -0.98 -24.09 25.00
CA ILE A 583 -2.19 -24.62 24.34
C ILE A 583 -2.83 -23.53 23.48
N CYS A 584 -3.10 -22.34 24.04
CA CYS A 584 -3.72 -21.24 23.30
C CYS A 584 -2.88 -20.80 22.09
N GLU A 585 -1.56 -20.73 22.25
CA GLU A 585 -0.62 -20.40 21.18
C GLU A 585 -0.65 -21.43 20.05
N SER A 586 -0.71 -22.72 20.39
CA SER A 586 -0.72 -23.79 19.37
C SER A 586 -2.00 -23.76 18.50
N TYR A 587 -3.10 -23.25 19.04
CA TYR A 587 -4.35 -23.02 18.30
C TYR A 587 -4.50 -21.59 17.73
N GLY A 588 -3.56 -20.68 17.99
CA GLY A 588 -3.61 -19.29 17.50
C GLY A 588 -4.67 -18.42 18.19
N ILE A 589 -4.97 -18.70 19.46
CA ILE A 589 -6.04 -18.06 20.25
C ILE A 589 -5.43 -17.15 21.31
N VAL A 590 -6.06 -16.00 21.56
CA VAL A 590 -5.68 -15.14 22.68
C VAL A 590 -6.07 -15.83 23.99
N ARG A 591 -5.07 -16.17 24.81
CA ARG A 591 -5.27 -16.85 26.11
C ARG A 591 -6.26 -16.12 27.01
N GLY A 592 -6.10 -14.81 27.23
CA GLY A 592 -6.89 -14.05 28.22
C GLY A 592 -6.48 -14.33 29.67
N ASN A 593 -7.28 -13.84 30.63
CA ASN A 593 -7.10 -14.02 32.07
C ASN A 593 -8.47 -14.14 32.76
N LEU A 594 -8.50 -14.73 33.95
CA LEU A 594 -9.69 -14.72 34.81
C LEU A 594 -9.36 -14.06 36.16
N ASP A 595 -10.37 -13.49 36.80
CA ASP A 595 -10.25 -12.92 38.14
C ASP A 595 -10.10 -14.05 39.19
N LYS A 596 -9.04 -13.96 40.01
CA LYS A 596 -8.73 -14.92 41.08
C LYS A 596 -9.30 -14.52 42.44
N THR A 597 -9.90 -13.34 42.57
CA THR A 597 -10.42 -12.81 43.84
C THR A 597 -11.74 -13.45 44.27
N THR A 598 -12.44 -14.12 43.37
CA THR A 598 -13.72 -14.81 43.65
C THR A 598 -13.50 -16.26 44.08
N GLY A 599 -13.73 -16.55 45.36
CA GLY A 599 -13.62 -17.92 45.89
C GLY A 599 -12.19 -18.42 46.13
N THR A 600 -11.27 -17.50 46.46
CA THR A 600 -10.02 -17.88 47.14
C THR A 600 -10.30 -18.72 48.40
N PRO A 601 -9.37 -19.62 48.80
CA PRO A 601 -9.43 -20.23 50.12
C PRO A 601 -9.30 -19.12 51.17
N THR A 602 -10.35 -18.87 51.95
CA THR A 602 -10.24 -17.97 53.10
C THR A 602 -9.57 -18.74 54.24
N SER A 603 -8.36 -18.34 54.63
CA SER A 603 -7.62 -18.92 55.76
C SER A 603 -8.27 -18.71 57.14
N SER A 604 -9.56 -18.39 57.20
CA SER A 604 -10.28 -18.01 58.42
C SER A 604 -11.68 -18.59 58.58
N GLN A 605 -12.19 -19.40 57.64
CA GLN A 605 -13.40 -20.19 57.92
C GLN A 605 -13.01 -21.49 58.62
N GLY A 606 -13.27 -21.51 59.94
CA GLY A 606 -13.10 -22.68 60.80
C GLY A 606 -13.63 -23.95 60.15
N ILE A 607 -12.87 -25.03 60.34
CA ILE A 607 -13.16 -26.43 60.01
C ILE A 607 -14.66 -26.68 59.79
N VAL A 608 -15.14 -26.64 58.54
CA VAL A 608 -16.48 -27.17 58.22
C VAL A 608 -16.40 -28.69 58.37
N PRO A 609 -17.08 -29.34 59.32
CA PRO A 609 -16.92 -30.78 59.54
C PRO A 609 -17.56 -31.55 58.39
N LEU A 610 -17.12 -32.80 58.17
CA LEU A 610 -17.84 -33.71 57.30
C LEU A 610 -19.14 -34.09 58.00
N LYS A 611 -20.27 -33.52 57.57
CA LYS A 611 -21.56 -33.80 58.19
C LYS A 611 -21.96 -35.25 57.92
N VAL A 612 -21.96 -36.06 58.96
CA VAL A 612 -22.39 -37.45 58.92
C VAL A 612 -23.52 -37.64 59.91
N ASP A 613 -24.56 -38.35 59.50
CA ASP A 613 -25.60 -38.81 60.41
C ASP A 613 -25.14 -40.13 61.05
N SER A 614 -24.64 -40.02 62.28
CA SER A 614 -24.25 -41.15 63.11
C SER A 614 -25.41 -41.72 63.94
N LYS A 615 -26.60 -41.09 63.95
CA LYS A 615 -27.71 -41.49 64.83
C LYS A 615 -28.39 -42.76 64.36
N ASN A 616 -28.43 -42.97 63.05
CA ASN A 616 -29.13 -44.08 62.41
C ASN A 616 -28.22 -45.27 62.06
N VAL A 617 -26.94 -45.22 62.43
CA VAL A 617 -25.99 -46.32 62.18
C VAL A 617 -26.33 -47.52 63.08
N ASP A 618 -26.40 -48.72 62.48
CA ASP A 618 -26.62 -49.97 63.20
C ASP A 618 -25.54 -50.19 64.26
N ASP A 619 -25.91 -50.79 65.39
CA ASP A 619 -24.98 -50.95 66.51
C ASP A 619 -23.80 -51.88 66.17
N GLY A 620 -24.03 -52.90 65.34
CA GLY A 620 -22.99 -53.80 64.87
C GLY A 620 -22.02 -53.12 63.90
N GLN A 621 -22.53 -52.28 63.00
CA GLN A 621 -21.70 -51.50 62.06
C GLN A 621 -20.87 -50.44 62.79
N LEU A 622 -21.47 -49.78 63.78
CA LEU A 622 -20.76 -48.81 64.62
C LEU A 622 -19.72 -49.48 65.53
N SER A 623 -20.01 -50.67 66.08
CA SER A 623 -19.00 -51.51 66.74
C SER A 623 -17.84 -51.82 65.78
N GLY A 624 -18.11 -52.12 64.52
CA GLY A 624 -17.09 -52.35 63.50
C GLY A 624 -16.19 -51.14 63.26
N TYR A 625 -16.77 -49.94 63.19
CA TYR A 625 -15.98 -48.71 63.07
C TYR A 625 -15.13 -48.43 64.30
N VAL A 626 -15.69 -48.61 65.50
CA VAL A 626 -14.95 -48.45 66.77
C VAL A 626 -13.82 -49.47 66.86
N GLU A 627 -14.05 -50.72 66.46
CA GLU A 627 -13.00 -51.73 66.42
C GLU A 627 -11.87 -51.33 65.45
N LYS A 628 -12.18 -50.74 64.29
CA LYS A 628 -11.16 -50.20 63.38
C LYS A 628 -10.31 -49.11 64.04
N LEU A 629 -10.90 -48.21 64.84
CA LEU A 629 -10.15 -47.19 65.59
C LEU A 629 -9.13 -47.83 66.54
N TYR A 630 -9.57 -48.82 67.33
CA TYR A 630 -8.70 -49.53 68.27
C TYR A 630 -7.62 -50.34 67.55
N THR A 631 -7.97 -51.12 66.53
CA THR A 631 -7.00 -52.00 65.87
C THR A 631 -6.02 -51.24 64.99
N THR A 632 -6.49 -50.24 64.22
CA THR A 632 -5.62 -49.50 63.29
C THR A 632 -4.76 -48.45 64.00
N ILE A 633 -5.29 -47.74 65.01
CA ILE A 633 -4.55 -46.66 65.69
C ILE A 633 -3.81 -47.20 66.93
N LEU A 634 -4.50 -47.99 67.77
CA LEU A 634 -3.92 -48.50 69.03
C LEU A 634 -3.29 -49.89 68.90
N GLY A 635 -3.53 -50.63 67.81
CA GLY A 635 -2.91 -51.93 67.58
C GLY A 635 -3.42 -53.03 68.52
N ARG A 636 -4.63 -52.88 69.07
CA ARG A 636 -5.29 -53.86 69.94
C ARG A 636 -6.80 -53.87 69.71
N ALA A 637 -7.47 -54.90 70.19
CA ALA A 637 -8.92 -54.94 70.18
C ALA A 637 -9.53 -53.98 71.22
N SER A 638 -10.77 -53.55 70.99
CA SER A 638 -11.52 -52.75 71.96
C SER A 638 -11.97 -53.59 73.16
N GLU A 639 -11.88 -53.05 74.38
CA GLU A 639 -12.59 -53.64 75.51
C GLU A 639 -14.09 -53.34 75.42
N PRO A 640 -14.98 -54.20 75.95
CA PRO A 640 -16.44 -53.98 75.88
C PRO A 640 -16.88 -52.60 76.38
N ALA A 641 -16.37 -52.16 77.54
CA ALA A 641 -16.66 -50.84 78.10
C ALA A 641 -16.09 -49.67 77.26
N GLY A 642 -14.95 -49.88 76.58
CA GLY A 642 -14.36 -48.90 75.67
C GLY A 642 -15.19 -48.77 74.39
N CYS A 643 -15.59 -49.92 73.83
CA CYS A 643 -16.45 -49.99 72.66
C CYS A 643 -17.78 -49.26 72.90
N ASP A 644 -18.46 -49.56 74.02
CA ASP A 644 -19.72 -48.92 74.40
C ASP A 644 -19.58 -47.41 74.64
N TYR A 645 -18.48 -46.96 75.23
CA TYR A 645 -18.20 -45.54 75.42
C TYR A 645 -18.11 -44.81 74.07
N TRP A 646 -17.31 -45.31 73.13
CA TRP A 646 -17.10 -44.66 71.84
C TRP A 646 -18.32 -44.74 70.92
N LYS A 647 -19.07 -45.85 70.95
CA LYS A 647 -20.37 -45.95 70.27
C LYS A 647 -21.32 -44.85 70.75
N LYS A 648 -21.42 -44.66 72.07
CA LYS A 648 -22.24 -43.62 72.67
C LYS A 648 -21.74 -42.23 72.28
N ALA A 649 -20.43 -41.99 72.35
CA ALA A 649 -19.82 -40.70 72.01
C ALA A 649 -20.07 -40.29 70.55
N ILE A 650 -20.00 -41.25 69.61
CA ILE A 650 -20.26 -41.02 68.18
C ILE A 650 -21.76 -40.84 67.90
N LYS A 651 -22.66 -41.59 68.58
CA LYS A 651 -24.13 -41.47 68.39
C LYS A 651 -24.74 -40.21 69.01
N GLU A 652 -24.27 -39.79 70.19
CA GLU A 652 -24.89 -38.71 70.98
C GLU A 652 -24.25 -37.33 70.76
N GLY A 653 -23.01 -37.26 70.27
CA GLY A 653 -22.29 -36.00 70.10
C GLY A 653 -22.78 -35.19 68.91
N ASN A 654 -23.37 -34.00 69.16
CA ASN A 654 -23.76 -33.05 68.10
C ASN A 654 -22.54 -32.39 67.40
N GLU A 655 -21.31 -32.70 67.83
CA GLU A 655 -20.04 -32.20 67.27
C GLU A 655 -18.94 -33.28 67.12
N MET A 656 -19.17 -34.52 67.54
CA MET A 656 -18.18 -35.61 67.47
C MET A 656 -18.45 -36.45 66.22
N ASP A 657 -17.87 -36.07 65.08
CA ASP A 657 -17.91 -36.92 63.89
C ASP A 657 -16.87 -38.05 63.98
N ALA A 658 -16.96 -38.98 63.04
CA ALA A 658 -16.07 -40.14 62.97
C ALA A 658 -14.58 -39.73 62.80
N ALA A 659 -14.30 -38.64 62.09
CA ALA A 659 -12.94 -38.12 61.92
C ALA A 659 -12.37 -37.59 63.25
N LYS A 660 -13.19 -36.90 64.05
CA LYS A 660 -12.83 -36.43 65.39
C LYS A 660 -12.66 -37.57 66.38
N ALA A 661 -13.46 -38.63 66.28
CA ALA A 661 -13.23 -39.84 67.06
C ALA A 661 -11.83 -40.42 66.76
N ALA A 662 -11.48 -40.59 65.48
CA ALA A 662 -10.11 -40.97 65.08
C ALA A 662 -9.05 -39.98 65.58
N SER A 663 -9.29 -38.67 65.47
CA SER A 663 -8.41 -37.63 66.00
C SER A 663 -8.14 -37.80 67.49
N GLN A 664 -9.15 -38.12 68.31
CA GLN A 664 -8.95 -38.36 69.74
C GLN A 664 -8.12 -39.62 70.01
N PHE A 665 -8.22 -40.67 69.18
CA PHE A 665 -7.38 -41.85 69.29
C PHE A 665 -5.91 -41.52 68.99
N PHE A 666 -5.64 -40.80 67.88
CA PHE A 666 -4.31 -40.30 67.53
C PHE A 666 -3.73 -39.33 68.56
N GLN A 667 -4.59 -38.57 69.24
CA GLN A 667 -4.19 -37.62 70.28
C GLN A 667 -4.14 -38.24 71.68
N SER A 668 -4.57 -39.49 71.83
CA SER A 668 -4.66 -40.17 73.12
C SER A 668 -3.27 -40.35 73.72
N LYS A 669 -3.20 -40.41 75.06
CA LYS A 669 -1.94 -40.71 75.75
C LYS A 669 -1.36 -42.04 75.25
N GLU A 670 -2.21 -43.03 75.03
CA GLU A 670 -1.80 -44.36 74.57
C GLU A 670 -1.12 -44.33 73.21
N TYR A 671 -1.64 -43.55 72.26
CA TYR A 671 -1.00 -43.39 70.95
C TYR A 671 0.29 -42.56 71.04
N LYS A 672 0.27 -41.45 71.81
CA LYS A 672 1.45 -40.58 71.99
C LYS A 672 2.61 -41.29 72.67
N ASP A 673 2.35 -42.17 73.64
CA ASP A 673 3.36 -42.95 74.34
C ASP A 673 4.09 -43.95 73.43
N LYS A 674 3.54 -44.28 72.25
CA LYS A 674 4.24 -45.09 71.23
C LYS A 674 5.38 -44.32 70.55
N ASN A 675 5.45 -42.99 70.71
CA ASN A 675 6.48 -42.12 70.15
C ASN A 675 6.74 -42.30 68.64
N LYS A 676 5.68 -42.52 67.85
CA LYS A 676 5.76 -42.74 66.40
C LYS A 676 6.30 -41.51 65.65
N SER A 677 7.20 -41.76 64.69
CA SER A 677 7.70 -40.74 63.74
C SER A 677 6.59 -40.20 62.84
N ASP A 678 6.85 -39.13 62.08
CA ASP A 678 5.87 -38.63 61.09
C ASP A 678 5.60 -39.67 60.00
N GLU A 679 6.63 -40.45 59.66
CA GLU A 679 6.55 -41.61 58.77
C GLU A 679 5.56 -42.66 59.25
N GLU A 680 5.73 -43.13 60.50
CA GLU A 680 4.87 -44.15 61.08
C GLU A 680 3.46 -43.63 61.34
N PHE A 681 3.34 -42.37 61.78
CA PHE A 681 2.06 -41.70 61.96
C PHE A 681 1.28 -41.60 60.65
N LEU A 682 1.93 -41.20 59.55
CA LEU A 682 1.26 -41.03 58.27
C LEU A 682 0.75 -42.37 57.72
N ARG A 683 1.47 -43.48 57.94
CA ARG A 683 0.97 -44.83 57.58
C ARG A 683 -0.29 -45.19 58.36
N ASP A 684 -0.33 -44.92 59.65
CA ASP A 684 -1.54 -45.17 60.46
C ASP A 684 -2.72 -44.31 60.00
N VAL A 685 -2.47 -43.06 59.59
CA VAL A 685 -3.48 -42.15 59.03
C VAL A 685 -4.04 -42.73 57.72
N TYR A 686 -3.19 -43.17 56.80
CA TYR A 686 -3.65 -43.81 55.55
C TYR A 686 -4.43 -45.10 55.81
N ALA A 687 -3.95 -45.96 56.71
CA ALA A 687 -4.64 -47.19 57.08
C ALA A 687 -6.02 -46.91 57.72
N MET A 688 -6.12 -45.86 58.55
CA MET A 688 -7.38 -45.49 59.20
C MET A 688 -8.37 -44.87 58.21
N PHE A 689 -7.93 -43.87 57.45
CA PHE A 689 -8.84 -43.05 56.65
C PHE A 689 -9.11 -43.62 55.26
N PHE A 690 -8.14 -44.30 54.64
CA PHE A 690 -8.28 -44.86 53.28
C PHE A 690 -8.29 -46.39 53.26
N GLY A 691 -7.90 -47.05 54.35
CA GLY A 691 -7.91 -48.52 54.42
C GLY A 691 -6.82 -49.21 53.62
N ARG A 692 -5.75 -48.48 53.26
CA ARG A 692 -4.63 -48.96 52.43
C ARG A 692 -3.30 -48.38 52.91
N GLU A 693 -2.19 -48.97 52.47
CA GLU A 693 -0.86 -48.34 52.58
C GLU A 693 -0.78 -47.10 51.68
N PRO A 694 0.03 -46.08 52.07
CA PRO A 694 0.22 -44.91 51.24
C PRO A 694 1.01 -45.25 49.97
N ASP A 695 0.59 -44.65 48.86
CA ASP A 695 1.40 -44.57 47.64
C ASP A 695 2.68 -43.74 47.89
N PRO A 696 3.83 -44.07 47.27
CA PRO A 696 5.11 -43.41 47.53
C PRO A 696 5.07 -41.87 47.40
N GLU A 697 4.36 -41.36 46.40
CA GLU A 697 4.31 -39.95 46.02
C GLU A 697 3.42 -39.14 46.98
N GLY A 698 2.22 -39.63 47.33
CA GLY A 698 1.37 -39.03 48.36
C GLY A 698 1.99 -39.10 49.75
N TYR A 699 2.62 -40.24 50.07
CA TYR A 699 3.40 -40.39 51.29
C TYR A 699 4.46 -39.28 51.42
N ASN A 700 5.26 -39.09 50.36
CA ASN A 700 6.33 -38.10 50.36
C ASN A 700 5.78 -36.67 50.44
N TYR A 701 4.70 -36.36 49.71
CA TYR A 701 4.08 -35.04 49.75
C TYR A 701 3.61 -34.69 51.18
N TRP A 702 2.81 -35.55 51.81
CA TRP A 702 2.26 -35.28 53.14
C TRP A 702 3.35 -35.30 54.21
N LEU A 703 4.33 -36.20 54.09
CA LEU A 703 5.49 -36.25 54.98
C LEU A 703 6.34 -34.97 54.89
N GLU A 704 6.54 -34.43 53.69
CA GLU A 704 7.28 -33.18 53.51
C GLU A 704 6.52 -31.99 54.14
N ASN A 705 5.20 -31.92 53.95
CA ASN A 705 4.39 -30.86 54.54
C ASN A 705 4.33 -30.94 56.08
N LEU A 706 4.32 -32.15 56.65
CA LEU A 706 4.47 -32.38 58.09
C LEU A 706 5.85 -31.94 58.60
N LYS A 707 6.93 -32.40 57.94
CA LYS A 707 8.33 -32.07 58.33
C LYS A 707 8.64 -30.58 58.22
N LYS A 708 8.00 -29.88 57.28
CA LYS A 708 8.15 -28.43 57.09
C LYS A 708 7.17 -27.61 57.94
N GLU A 709 6.40 -28.27 58.82
CA GLU A 709 5.38 -27.65 59.67
C GLU A 709 4.33 -26.84 58.89
N LYS A 710 4.12 -27.16 57.60
CA LYS A 710 3.11 -26.51 56.76
C LYS A 710 1.69 -26.94 57.14
N VAL A 711 1.57 -28.15 57.67
CA VAL A 711 0.32 -28.73 58.21
C VAL A 711 0.61 -29.37 59.56
N SER A 712 -0.35 -29.34 60.49
CA SER A 712 -0.22 -30.03 61.77
C SER A 712 -0.79 -31.45 61.68
N ARG A 713 -0.34 -32.38 62.53
CA ARG A 713 -0.89 -33.74 62.60
C ARG A 713 -2.41 -33.74 62.83
N VAL A 714 -2.92 -32.83 63.67
CA VAL A 714 -4.37 -32.67 63.92
C VAL A 714 -5.09 -32.17 62.68
N TRP A 715 -4.54 -31.16 62.00
CA TRP A 715 -5.11 -30.64 60.78
C TRP A 715 -5.16 -31.70 59.68
N LEU A 716 -4.09 -32.50 59.53
CA LEU A 716 -4.01 -33.56 58.54
C LEU A 716 -5.12 -34.61 58.74
N ILE A 717 -5.43 -34.96 59.98
CA ILE A 717 -6.49 -35.91 60.34
C ILE A 717 -7.88 -35.29 60.09
N GLU A 718 -8.16 -34.11 60.64
CA GLU A 718 -9.53 -33.58 60.69
C GLU A 718 -9.93 -32.82 59.42
N ALA A 719 -8.97 -32.16 58.76
CA ALA A 719 -9.21 -31.30 57.61
C ALA A 719 -8.69 -31.91 56.29
N GLY A 720 -7.56 -32.62 56.33
CA GLY A 720 -7.02 -33.33 55.17
C GLY A 720 -7.78 -34.63 54.89
N PHE A 721 -7.38 -35.69 55.59
CA PHE A 721 -7.85 -37.06 55.34
C PHE A 721 -9.31 -37.26 55.79
N GLY A 722 -9.71 -36.64 56.90
CA GLY A 722 -11.08 -36.71 57.44
C GLY A 722 -12.16 -36.08 56.57
N LYS A 723 -11.80 -35.35 55.52
CA LYS A 723 -12.75 -34.77 54.54
C LYS A 723 -12.71 -35.42 53.16
N SER A 724 -11.83 -36.41 53.00
CA SER A 724 -11.58 -37.05 51.72
C SER A 724 -12.76 -37.88 51.23
N ASP A 725 -12.90 -38.01 49.91
CA ASP A 725 -13.85 -38.96 49.31
C ASP A 725 -13.53 -40.42 49.67
N GLU A 726 -12.25 -40.78 49.81
CA GLU A 726 -11.86 -42.11 50.28
C GLU A 726 -12.39 -42.40 51.69
N PHE A 727 -12.29 -41.42 52.61
CA PHE A 727 -12.85 -41.58 53.94
C PHE A 727 -14.38 -41.60 53.93
N ARG A 728 -15.04 -40.84 53.05
CA ARG A 728 -16.50 -40.97 52.84
C ARG A 728 -16.87 -42.41 52.48
N GLY A 729 -16.12 -43.03 51.56
CA GLY A 729 -16.28 -44.45 51.19
C GLY A 729 -16.07 -45.40 52.37
N ILE A 730 -15.05 -45.15 53.20
CA ILE A 730 -14.83 -45.92 54.43
C ILE A 730 -16.03 -45.79 55.39
N LEU A 731 -16.55 -44.58 55.61
CA LEU A 731 -17.68 -44.37 56.51
C LEU A 731 -18.97 -45.03 55.98
N GLN A 732 -19.23 -44.95 54.69
CA GLN A 732 -20.38 -45.63 54.07
C GLN A 732 -20.33 -47.15 54.24
N SER A 733 -19.13 -47.76 54.24
CA SER A 733 -18.98 -49.21 54.48
C SER A 733 -19.36 -49.62 55.91
N PHE A 734 -19.31 -48.69 56.86
CA PHE A 734 -19.79 -48.84 58.24
C PHE A 734 -21.20 -48.27 58.46
N GLY A 735 -21.99 -48.07 57.40
CA GLY A 735 -23.40 -47.69 57.50
C GLY A 735 -23.67 -46.22 57.87
N PHE A 736 -22.65 -45.36 57.83
CA PHE A 736 -22.85 -43.92 58.03
C PHE A 736 -23.53 -43.29 56.82
N THR A 737 -24.53 -42.44 57.07
CA THR A 737 -25.11 -41.61 56.02
C THR A 737 -24.36 -40.29 55.93
N ILE A 738 -23.80 -39.98 54.76
CA ILE A 738 -23.15 -38.69 54.52
C ILE A 738 -24.24 -37.65 54.21
N LEU A 739 -24.23 -36.54 54.94
CA LEU A 739 -25.15 -35.42 54.73
C LEU A 739 -24.47 -34.38 53.83
N ASN A 740 -25.20 -33.88 52.83
CA ASN A 740 -24.71 -32.85 51.91
C ASN A 740 -24.38 -31.52 52.61
#